data_AF-A0A9E2L3E5-F1
#
_entry.id   AF-A0A9E2L3E5-F1
#
_cell.length_a   1.000
_cell.length_b   1.000
_cell.length_c   1.000
_cell.angle_alpha   90.00
_cell.angle_beta   90.00
_cell.angle_gamma   90.00
#
_symmetry.space_group_name_H-M   'P 1'
#
loop_
_entity.id
_entity.type
_entity.pdbx_description
1 polymer ?
#
loop_
_entity_poly.entity_id
_entity_poly.type
_entity_poly.pdbx_seq_one_letter_code
_entity_poly.pdbx_strand_id
1 'polypeptide(L)'
;MKRVFLLSILFAVLFTSCNMGMLGQYSDYYYYSPNKNTGGSSGGDSGPGEDIEIPDIDVDPEKDPFIKGEWNKPDYKFDGTKFETWLLKVEFDGSNIPEYGFFEDETQWTESQVKVGYPEVSFNADKRGWKAQGYGMNPLSIYRYDHKNPLIAADGTYNNSDRLQRFLFYRIIGEAVVVDLDQYLIAVDTYSKFVFAYAKVTSTTTVVGNKVPNGFGPVESYGEKRFFYEYDPIGYVKESGELVLYQEYRDAMLATKSIGFFPAIKDPSRPMASEEGPGTSPYYVDSVENIDPEALKDMFKGKTYSIRDVNNSLILYTYAISEDGNTLTITQTHYYDGVMDEPQVFTNPEVVGSSSLKFGEKTVVGLDKTDTGFAKLKDGDTELELILDYQDPGPNFYDRVKNAVFRYDSDYDNAYVFFSADGKQFTDTYDDMVYTLESLTETAFGKARASYRNTKNKYYTMHLDGALVEGQKLSYGGNYKMSRVAPPEDFTLSSAEYLFRDYSEYKPSGAYKTVWEDNPDYKSTGKSLNLYTYTFAGDTLTVTTTPYMSTAQSTVYNKTSSQGNVVTYTAGTDTITCTLLAKSPDLIYVTDSKDPENGRLIRGDFTDYGPIFVDRVAGAVFVGESPIKYVFNSDMSITFTYKYMLSTKTSTYEFARFDNELKNNYRAVYRMKDTDKYYFVVLESDDNHIKSSETGSSGNLSFPNTILNYSATRQP
;
A
#
# COMPACT_ATOMS: atom_id res chain seq x y z
N MET A 1 -69.37 -47.20 -43.10
CA MET A 1 -69.68 -47.66 -41.73
C MET A 1 -68.77 -46.90 -40.78
N LYS A 2 -69.16 -46.19 -39.71
CA LYS A 2 -70.40 -45.63 -39.13
C LYS A 2 -69.86 -44.45 -38.29
N ARG A 3 -70.14 -43.20 -38.65
CA ARG A 3 -71.02 -42.23 -37.95
C ARG A 3 -70.84 -42.11 -36.43
N VAL A 4 -70.33 -40.94 -36.00
CA VAL A 4 -70.87 -39.99 -34.98
C VAL A 4 -70.20 -38.65 -35.35
N PHE A 5 -70.77 -37.59 -35.93
CA PHE A 5 -71.99 -36.79 -35.69
C PHE A 5 -72.10 -36.20 -34.29
N LEU A 6 -71.59 -34.98 -34.09
CA LEU A 6 -72.43 -33.90 -33.58
C LEU A 6 -71.92 -32.52 -34.01
N LEU A 7 -72.74 -31.94 -34.88
CA LEU A 7 -72.76 -30.57 -35.36
C LEU A 7 -73.78 -29.84 -34.47
N SER A 8 -73.41 -28.68 -33.91
CA SER A 8 -74.37 -27.73 -33.34
C SER A 8 -73.96 -26.30 -33.68
N ILE A 9 -74.38 -25.87 -34.87
CA ILE A 9 -74.63 -24.47 -35.22
C ILE A 9 -75.86 -24.00 -34.41
N LEU A 10 -75.89 -22.76 -33.89
CA LEU A 10 -76.91 -21.72 -34.14
C LEU A 10 -77.04 -20.68 -32.97
N PHE A 11 -76.88 -19.41 -33.34
CA PHE A 11 -77.46 -18.15 -32.85
C PHE A 11 -78.24 -18.11 -31.51
N ALA A 12 -77.99 -17.06 -30.70
CA ALA A 12 -78.84 -15.86 -30.58
C ALA A 12 -78.45 -15.04 -29.31
N VAL A 13 -78.15 -13.73 -29.44
CA VAL A 13 -79.03 -12.60 -28.96
C VAL A 13 -78.75 -12.29 -27.46
N LEU A 14 -78.38 -11.11 -26.95
CA LEU A 14 -78.53 -9.67 -27.28
C LEU A 14 -77.50 -8.86 -26.44
N PHE A 15 -77.05 -7.72 -26.98
CA PHE A 15 -77.00 -6.35 -26.38
C PHE A 15 -76.82 -6.24 -24.85
N THR A 16 -75.95 -5.41 -24.28
CA THR A 16 -75.71 -3.95 -24.39
C THR A 16 -74.75 -3.68 -23.20
N SER A 17 -73.89 -2.67 -23.10
CA SER A 17 -74.00 -1.26 -23.46
C SER A 17 -72.64 -0.59 -23.27
N CYS A 18 -72.39 0.42 -24.13
CA CYS A 18 -71.70 1.69 -23.90
C CYS A 18 -71.21 1.95 -22.46
N ASN A 19 -69.99 2.42 -22.22
CA ASN A 19 -69.63 3.81 -22.49
C ASN A 19 -68.13 4.06 -22.65
N MET A 20 -67.82 4.87 -23.66
CA MET A 20 -66.65 5.73 -23.78
C MET A 20 -66.67 6.87 -22.74
N GLY A 21 -65.49 7.42 -22.43
CA GLY A 21 -65.29 8.76 -21.85
C GLY A 21 -64.03 8.80 -20.98
N MET A 22 -62.83 9.05 -21.54
CA MET A 22 -62.20 10.37 -21.77
C MET A 22 -62.28 11.38 -20.61
N LEU A 23 -61.07 11.72 -20.12
CA LEU A 23 -60.58 13.01 -19.62
C LEU A 23 -61.32 13.69 -18.46
N GLY A 24 -60.63 13.82 -17.32
CA GLY A 24 -61.02 14.68 -16.21
C GLY A 24 -59.92 14.80 -15.15
N GLN A 25 -59.45 16.02 -14.96
CA GLN A 25 -58.29 16.50 -14.21
C GLN A 25 -58.36 16.46 -12.66
N TYR A 26 -57.16 16.33 -12.07
CA TYR A 26 -56.58 16.95 -10.84
C TYR A 26 -57.00 16.57 -9.40
N SER A 27 -55.93 16.40 -8.58
CA SER A 27 -55.75 16.68 -7.13
C SER A 27 -56.53 15.80 -6.13
N ASP A 28 -56.07 15.41 -4.94
CA ASP A 28 -54.91 15.75 -4.10
C ASP A 28 -54.81 14.69 -2.99
N TYR A 29 -53.59 14.44 -2.51
CA TYR A 29 -53.21 14.08 -1.14
C TYR A 29 -53.89 12.94 -0.31
N TYR A 30 -53.00 12.10 0.23
CA TYR A 30 -52.90 11.60 1.61
C TYR A 30 -53.37 10.18 2.04
N TYR A 31 -52.38 9.52 2.65
CA TYR A 31 -52.37 8.60 3.80
C TYR A 31 -52.74 7.12 3.66
N TYR A 32 -51.70 6.31 3.92
CA TYR A 32 -51.69 5.00 4.54
C TYR A 32 -52.78 4.82 5.62
N SER A 33 -53.45 3.66 5.59
CA SER A 33 -53.77 2.91 6.81
C SER A 33 -53.90 1.42 6.47
N PRO A 34 -53.28 0.52 7.27
CA PRO A 34 -53.10 -0.87 6.89
C PRO A 34 -54.29 -1.75 7.32
N ASN A 35 -54.35 -2.91 6.66
CA ASN A 35 -54.92 -4.15 7.13
C ASN A 35 -56.44 -4.35 6.92
N LYS A 36 -56.77 -5.27 5.98
CA LYS A 36 -57.81 -6.29 6.20
C LYS A 36 -57.71 -7.42 5.18
N ASN A 37 -57.48 -8.60 5.74
CA ASN A 37 -57.57 -9.89 5.09
C ASN A 37 -59.01 -10.23 4.64
N THR A 38 -59.14 -11.19 3.73
CA THR A 38 -60.34 -11.92 3.23
C THR A 38 -61.04 -11.42 1.95
N GLY A 39 -61.06 -12.32 0.95
CA GLY A 39 -62.03 -12.33 -0.14
C GLY A 39 -61.45 -12.80 -1.48
N GLY A 40 -61.48 -14.11 -1.73
CA GLY A 40 -61.06 -14.68 -3.02
C GLY A 40 -61.90 -14.18 -4.19
N SER A 41 -61.22 -13.77 -5.25
CA SER A 41 -61.73 -13.75 -6.62
C SER A 41 -60.52 -13.90 -7.55
N SER A 42 -60.65 -14.75 -8.56
CA SER A 42 -59.68 -14.93 -9.64
C SER A 42 -59.38 -13.59 -10.31
N GLY A 43 -58.20 -13.03 -10.04
CA GLY A 43 -57.72 -11.78 -10.64
C GLY A 43 -56.21 -11.80 -10.66
N GLY A 44 -55.62 -11.52 -11.82
CA GLY A 44 -54.18 -11.49 -12.03
C GLY A 44 -53.49 -10.54 -11.06
N ASP A 45 -52.29 -10.94 -10.65
CA ASP A 45 -51.44 -10.22 -9.70
C ASP A 45 -50.91 -8.92 -10.34
N SER A 46 -51.72 -7.86 -10.23
CA SER A 46 -51.40 -6.51 -10.70
C SER A 46 -51.03 -5.56 -9.54
N GLY A 47 -50.82 -6.08 -8.33
CA GLY A 47 -50.37 -5.31 -7.17
C GLY A 47 -48.85 -5.29 -7.03
N PRO A 48 -48.23 -4.22 -6.48
CA PRO A 48 -46.87 -4.30 -6.00
C PRO A 48 -46.81 -5.30 -4.84
N GLY A 49 -45.81 -6.19 -4.83
CA GLY A 49 -45.55 -7.10 -3.70
C GLY A 49 -45.27 -6.31 -2.42
N GLU A 50 -45.23 -6.98 -1.27
CA GLU A 50 -44.74 -6.34 -0.03
C GLU A 50 -43.25 -5.99 -0.19
N ASP A 51 -42.79 -4.92 0.48
CA ASP A 51 -41.36 -4.60 0.55
C ASP A 51 -40.64 -5.61 1.44
N ILE A 52 -39.34 -5.76 1.25
CA ILE A 52 -38.50 -6.61 2.08
C ILE A 52 -37.56 -5.69 2.86
N GLU A 53 -37.68 -5.72 4.19
CA GLU A 53 -36.72 -5.03 5.05
C GLU A 53 -35.33 -5.60 4.77
N ILE A 54 -34.45 -4.75 4.26
CA ILE A 54 -33.02 -5.03 4.18
C ILE A 54 -32.48 -4.80 5.60
N PRO A 55 -31.94 -5.82 6.30
CA PRO A 55 -31.11 -5.57 7.46
C PRO A 55 -29.97 -4.65 7.00
N ASP A 56 -29.62 -3.61 7.77
CA ASP A 56 -28.48 -2.76 7.44
C ASP A 56 -27.26 -3.66 7.16
N ILE A 57 -26.91 -3.78 5.88
CA ILE A 57 -25.75 -4.53 5.44
C ILE A 57 -24.56 -3.61 5.71
N ASP A 58 -24.15 -3.52 6.98
CA ASP A 58 -22.90 -2.89 7.38
C ASP A 58 -21.74 -3.82 6.99
N VAL A 59 -21.58 -4.00 5.68
CA VAL A 59 -20.47 -4.75 5.10
C VAL A 59 -19.38 -3.74 4.81
N ASP A 60 -18.27 -3.92 5.53
CA ASP A 60 -16.99 -3.29 5.27
C ASP A 60 -16.78 -3.10 3.74
N PRO A 61 -16.62 -1.85 3.24
CA PRO A 61 -16.44 -1.59 1.82
C PRO A 61 -15.26 -2.34 1.19
N GLU A 62 -14.28 -2.76 2.00
CA GLU A 62 -13.16 -3.59 1.54
C GLU A 62 -13.54 -5.05 1.32
N LYS A 63 -14.70 -5.49 1.81
CA LYS A 63 -15.23 -6.86 1.74
C LYS A 63 -16.56 -6.95 1.00
N ASP A 64 -17.15 -5.83 0.59
CA ASP A 64 -18.41 -5.85 -0.16
C ASP A 64 -18.18 -6.50 -1.55
N PRO A 65 -18.82 -7.66 -1.85
CA PRO A 65 -18.67 -8.34 -3.12
C PRO A 65 -19.26 -7.56 -4.31
N PHE A 66 -20.02 -6.48 -4.07
CA PHE A 66 -20.47 -5.53 -5.09
C PHE A 66 -19.44 -4.42 -5.39
N ILE A 67 -18.41 -4.29 -4.56
CA ILE A 67 -17.30 -3.34 -4.75
C ILE A 67 -16.03 -4.09 -5.20
N LYS A 68 -15.75 -5.26 -4.60
CA LYS A 68 -14.54 -6.05 -4.85
C LYS A 68 -14.81 -7.26 -5.73
N GLY A 69 -13.88 -7.51 -6.66
CA GLY A 69 -13.93 -8.65 -7.57
C GLY A 69 -14.02 -8.25 -9.04
N GLU A 70 -13.37 -9.02 -9.92
CA GLU A 70 -13.35 -8.75 -11.36
C GLU A 70 -14.76 -8.84 -11.98
N TRP A 71 -15.67 -9.62 -11.38
CA TRP A 71 -17.07 -9.76 -11.80
C TRP A 71 -17.90 -8.48 -11.60
N ASN A 72 -17.38 -7.44 -10.96
CA ASN A 72 -18.03 -6.13 -10.85
C ASN A 72 -17.69 -5.19 -12.01
N LYS A 73 -16.98 -5.67 -13.03
CA LYS A 73 -16.76 -4.91 -14.26
C LYS A 73 -17.84 -5.24 -15.28
N PRO A 74 -18.48 -4.25 -15.94
CA PRO A 74 -19.48 -4.50 -16.98
C PRO A 74 -18.96 -5.36 -18.13
N ASP A 75 -17.66 -5.28 -18.42
CA ASP A 75 -16.95 -6.02 -19.47
C ASP A 75 -16.33 -7.34 -18.98
N TYR A 76 -16.62 -7.77 -17.75
CA TYR A 76 -16.17 -9.07 -17.24
C TYR A 76 -16.69 -10.21 -18.13
N LYS A 77 -15.75 -10.99 -18.68
CA LYS A 77 -15.92 -11.98 -19.76
C LYS A 77 -16.34 -11.39 -21.11
N PHE A 78 -17.40 -10.58 -21.13
CA PHE A 78 -17.86 -9.82 -22.30
C PHE A 78 -18.68 -8.60 -21.88
N ASP A 79 -18.91 -7.69 -22.83
CA ASP A 79 -19.68 -6.47 -22.61
C ASP A 79 -21.13 -6.75 -22.21
N GLY A 80 -21.49 -6.34 -20.98
CA GLY A 80 -22.84 -6.47 -20.42
C GLY A 80 -23.91 -5.63 -21.11
N THR A 81 -23.55 -4.58 -21.86
CA THR A 81 -24.52 -3.75 -22.58
C THR A 81 -25.25 -4.52 -23.69
N LYS A 82 -24.72 -5.68 -24.12
CA LYS A 82 -25.41 -6.57 -25.08
C LYS A 82 -26.79 -7.03 -24.59
N PHE A 83 -27.01 -7.14 -23.27
CA PHE A 83 -28.32 -7.51 -22.73
C PHE A 83 -29.40 -6.45 -22.95
N GLU A 84 -29.03 -5.22 -23.28
CA GLU A 84 -29.98 -4.15 -23.60
C GLU A 84 -30.76 -4.45 -24.89
N THR A 85 -30.10 -5.03 -25.89
CA THR A 85 -30.71 -5.37 -27.19
C THR A 85 -31.09 -6.84 -27.32
N TRP A 86 -30.42 -7.74 -26.60
CA TRP A 86 -30.73 -9.17 -26.63
C TRP A 86 -32.14 -9.49 -26.16
N LEU A 87 -32.80 -10.38 -26.89
CA LEU A 87 -34.13 -10.89 -26.62
C LEU A 87 -34.01 -12.29 -26.01
N LEU A 88 -34.79 -12.55 -24.96
CA LEU A 88 -34.80 -13.86 -24.30
C LEU A 88 -35.63 -14.86 -25.13
N LYS A 89 -35.00 -15.98 -25.48
CA LYS A 89 -35.64 -17.22 -25.90
C LYS A 89 -35.97 -18.07 -24.68
N VAL A 90 -37.17 -18.64 -24.65
CA VAL A 90 -37.58 -19.64 -23.66
C VAL A 90 -38.39 -20.76 -24.31
N GLU A 91 -38.00 -21.99 -24.01
CA GLU A 91 -38.73 -23.22 -24.32
C GLU A 91 -38.77 -24.09 -23.06
N PHE A 92 -39.70 -25.05 -22.99
CA PHE A 92 -39.71 -26.04 -21.92
C PHE A 92 -39.72 -27.44 -22.53
N ASP A 93 -38.79 -28.28 -22.06
CA ASP A 93 -38.64 -29.64 -22.54
C ASP A 93 -39.85 -30.53 -22.15
N GLY A 94 -39.81 -31.81 -22.54
CA GLY A 94 -40.88 -32.76 -22.19
C GLY A 94 -41.08 -32.96 -20.68
N SER A 95 -40.06 -32.66 -19.87
CA SER A 95 -40.06 -32.76 -18.41
C SER A 95 -40.38 -31.42 -17.72
N ASN A 96 -40.74 -30.38 -18.50
CA ASN A 96 -40.99 -29.02 -18.04
C ASN A 96 -39.76 -28.32 -17.45
N ILE A 97 -38.55 -28.72 -17.85
CA ILE A 97 -37.32 -28.01 -17.53
C ILE A 97 -37.16 -26.89 -18.55
N PRO A 98 -36.93 -25.64 -18.11
CA PRO A 98 -36.75 -24.53 -19.03
C PRO A 98 -35.42 -24.61 -19.78
N GLU A 99 -35.47 -24.24 -21.04
CA GLU A 99 -34.33 -24.02 -21.92
C GLU A 99 -34.32 -22.56 -22.36
N TYR A 100 -33.29 -21.84 -21.95
CA TYR A 100 -33.15 -20.41 -22.21
C TYR A 100 -32.05 -20.12 -23.22
N GLY A 101 -32.10 -18.94 -23.82
CA GLY A 101 -31.02 -18.37 -24.60
C GLY A 101 -31.31 -16.92 -24.96
N PHE A 102 -30.32 -16.23 -25.49
CA PHE A 102 -30.42 -14.87 -25.98
C PHE A 102 -30.14 -14.82 -27.47
N PHE A 103 -30.83 -13.94 -28.17
CA PHE A 103 -30.64 -13.71 -29.60
C PHE A 103 -30.94 -12.26 -29.94
N GLU A 104 -30.57 -11.86 -31.15
CA GLU A 104 -30.83 -10.52 -31.69
C GLU A 104 -31.40 -10.67 -33.11
N ASP A 105 -32.47 -9.92 -33.40
CA ASP A 105 -33.03 -9.77 -34.73
C ASP A 105 -33.70 -8.39 -34.88
N GLU A 106 -34.53 -8.18 -35.90
CA GLU A 106 -35.22 -6.90 -36.14
C GLU A 106 -36.28 -6.54 -35.07
N THR A 107 -36.59 -7.45 -34.15
CA THR A 107 -37.53 -7.21 -33.05
C THR A 107 -36.86 -6.35 -31.98
N GLN A 108 -37.61 -5.42 -31.42
CA GLN A 108 -37.14 -4.54 -30.35
C GLN A 108 -37.96 -4.71 -29.09
N TRP A 109 -37.32 -4.44 -27.95
CA TRP A 109 -38.01 -4.21 -26.69
C TRP A 109 -38.92 -2.98 -26.83
N THR A 110 -40.16 -3.10 -26.36
CA THR A 110 -41.15 -2.03 -26.35
C THR A 110 -41.60 -1.74 -24.93
N GLU A 111 -41.73 -0.47 -24.56
CA GLU A 111 -42.23 -0.07 -23.24
C GLU A 111 -43.56 -0.77 -22.93
N SER A 112 -43.64 -1.31 -21.72
CA SER A 112 -44.84 -1.98 -21.22
C SER A 112 -45.17 -1.48 -19.82
N GLN A 113 -46.44 -1.55 -19.45
CA GLN A 113 -46.96 -1.08 -18.16
C GLN A 113 -47.90 -2.12 -17.56
N VAL A 114 -47.64 -3.41 -17.78
CA VAL A 114 -48.40 -4.50 -17.15
C VAL A 114 -48.23 -4.44 -15.64
N LYS A 115 -47.05 -4.05 -15.14
CA LYS A 115 -46.81 -3.76 -13.74
C LYS A 115 -46.42 -2.29 -13.52
N VAL A 116 -47.31 -1.53 -12.87
CA VAL A 116 -47.12 -0.09 -12.59
C VAL A 116 -45.94 0.11 -11.64
N GLY A 117 -45.06 1.09 -11.95
CA GLY A 117 -43.92 1.48 -11.11
C GLY A 117 -42.59 0.78 -11.42
N TYR A 118 -42.56 -0.14 -12.39
CA TYR A 118 -41.35 -0.85 -12.80
C TYR A 118 -40.85 -0.38 -14.17
N PRO A 119 -39.53 -0.40 -14.43
CA PRO A 119 -38.97 -0.17 -15.76
C PRO A 119 -39.16 -1.44 -16.60
N GLU A 120 -40.38 -1.63 -17.09
CA GLU A 120 -40.81 -2.84 -17.81
C GLU A 120 -40.76 -2.61 -19.33
N VAL A 121 -40.11 -3.53 -20.03
CA VAL A 121 -40.18 -3.65 -21.48
C VAL A 121 -40.63 -5.05 -21.89
N SER A 122 -41.23 -5.16 -23.07
CA SER A 122 -41.73 -6.44 -23.58
C SER A 122 -41.54 -6.58 -25.08
N PHE A 123 -41.59 -7.83 -25.57
CA PHE A 123 -41.77 -8.11 -27.00
C PHE A 123 -42.71 -9.30 -27.20
N ASN A 124 -43.38 -9.32 -28.36
CA ASN A 124 -44.27 -10.40 -28.76
C ASN A 124 -43.49 -11.56 -29.40
N ALA A 125 -43.70 -12.77 -28.88
CA ALA A 125 -43.06 -14.02 -29.29
C ALA A 125 -44.04 -15.04 -29.93
N ASP A 126 -45.28 -14.65 -30.26
CA ASP A 126 -46.33 -15.53 -30.80
C ASP A 126 -45.87 -16.36 -32.02
N LYS A 127 -45.05 -15.75 -32.87
CA LYS A 127 -44.61 -16.32 -34.16
C LYS A 127 -43.29 -17.09 -34.05
N ARG A 128 -42.75 -17.27 -32.85
CA ARG A 128 -41.45 -17.91 -32.64
C ARG A 128 -41.51 -19.44 -32.74
N GLY A 129 -42.70 -20.03 -32.61
CA GLY A 129 -42.89 -21.49 -32.68
C GLY A 129 -42.32 -22.25 -31.48
N TRP A 130 -41.99 -21.52 -30.40
CA TRP A 130 -41.49 -22.07 -29.14
C TRP A 130 -42.52 -22.94 -28.45
N LYS A 131 -42.04 -23.92 -27.70
CA LYS A 131 -42.87 -24.98 -27.14
C LYS A 131 -42.70 -25.13 -25.64
N ALA A 132 -43.79 -25.50 -24.98
CA ALA A 132 -43.79 -26.03 -23.64
C ALA A 132 -44.30 -27.48 -23.68
N GLN A 133 -43.48 -28.45 -23.28
CA GLN A 133 -43.80 -29.89 -23.31
C GLN A 133 -44.29 -30.38 -24.69
N GLY A 134 -43.72 -29.83 -25.76
CA GLY A 134 -44.09 -30.17 -27.15
C GLY A 134 -45.31 -29.41 -27.70
N TYR A 135 -46.00 -28.62 -26.88
CA TYR A 135 -47.11 -27.77 -27.29
C TYR A 135 -46.66 -26.35 -27.61
N GLY A 136 -47.16 -25.75 -28.69
CA GLY A 136 -46.84 -24.37 -29.04
C GLY A 136 -47.37 -23.36 -28.01
N MET A 137 -46.58 -22.34 -27.71
CA MET A 137 -46.97 -21.22 -26.85
C MET A 137 -47.47 -20.05 -27.72
N ASN A 138 -48.77 -19.74 -27.66
CA ASN A 138 -49.40 -18.66 -28.42
C ASN A 138 -50.78 -18.30 -27.83
N PRO A 139 -51.04 -17.04 -27.43
CA PRO A 139 -50.11 -15.91 -27.42
C PRO A 139 -48.92 -16.13 -26.49
N LEU A 140 -47.82 -15.41 -26.70
CA LEU A 140 -46.63 -15.39 -25.86
C LEU A 140 -45.97 -14.01 -25.95
N SER A 141 -45.83 -13.36 -24.80
CA SER A 141 -45.05 -12.14 -24.61
C SER A 141 -43.97 -12.39 -23.57
N ILE A 142 -42.77 -11.88 -23.85
CA ILE A 142 -41.66 -11.90 -22.90
C ILE A 142 -41.50 -10.51 -22.32
N TYR A 143 -41.34 -10.42 -21.01
CA TYR A 143 -41.16 -9.19 -20.25
C TYR A 143 -39.79 -9.19 -19.61
N ARG A 144 -39.13 -8.03 -19.64
CA ARG A 144 -37.89 -7.72 -18.94
C ARG A 144 -38.15 -6.56 -18.00
N TYR A 145 -37.73 -6.71 -16.76
CA TYR A 145 -37.77 -5.67 -15.74
C TYR A 145 -36.34 -5.26 -15.42
N ASP A 146 -36.01 -3.99 -15.67
CA ASP A 146 -34.66 -3.50 -15.49
C ASP A 146 -34.52 -3.07 -14.03
N HIS A 147 -33.51 -3.62 -13.34
CA HIS A 147 -33.06 -3.19 -12.01
C HIS A 147 -34.04 -3.36 -10.85
N LYS A 148 -35.27 -3.83 -11.09
CA LYS A 148 -36.28 -4.02 -10.04
C LYS A 148 -36.87 -5.42 -10.12
N ASN A 149 -36.82 -6.15 -9.01
CA ASN A 149 -37.46 -7.45 -8.88
C ASN A 149 -38.97 -7.26 -8.93
N PRO A 150 -39.67 -7.81 -9.95
CA PRO A 150 -41.10 -7.58 -10.15
C PRO A 150 -41.98 -8.27 -9.10
N LEU A 151 -41.43 -9.03 -8.15
CA LEU A 151 -42.18 -9.69 -7.07
C LEU A 151 -42.17 -8.91 -5.74
N ILE A 152 -41.46 -7.78 -5.67
CA ILE A 152 -41.25 -6.96 -4.45
C ILE A 152 -41.69 -5.52 -4.73
N ALA A 153 -42.18 -4.78 -3.74
CA ALA A 153 -42.64 -3.39 -3.90
C ALA A 153 -41.70 -2.52 -4.77
N ALA A 154 -42.25 -1.79 -5.74
CA ALA A 154 -41.45 -1.04 -6.72
C ALA A 154 -40.68 0.15 -6.12
N ASP A 155 -41.30 0.82 -5.15
CA ASP A 155 -40.79 1.97 -4.40
C ASP A 155 -40.18 1.58 -3.04
N GLY A 156 -40.12 0.28 -2.76
CA GLY A 156 -39.51 -0.28 -1.56
C GLY A 156 -38.00 -0.06 -1.48
N THR A 157 -37.48 -0.13 -0.25
CA THR A 157 -36.05 -0.02 0.04
C THR A 157 -35.23 -1.05 -0.75
N TYR A 158 -35.75 -2.27 -0.87
CA TYR A 158 -35.12 -3.33 -1.63
C TYR A 158 -34.88 -2.94 -3.10
N ASN A 159 -35.95 -2.57 -3.81
CA ASN A 159 -35.91 -2.25 -5.23
C ASN A 159 -35.24 -0.91 -5.57
N ASN A 160 -34.92 -0.10 -4.56
CA ASN A 160 -34.16 1.15 -4.70
C ASN A 160 -32.68 0.98 -4.35
N SER A 161 -32.22 -0.24 -4.03
CA SER A 161 -30.80 -0.52 -3.78
C SER A 161 -29.94 -0.39 -5.05
N ASP A 162 -28.78 0.25 -4.93
CA ASP A 162 -27.79 0.33 -6.01
C ASP A 162 -27.29 -1.05 -6.47
N ARG A 163 -27.33 -2.05 -5.59
CA ARG A 163 -26.95 -3.44 -5.90
C ARG A 163 -27.81 -4.04 -7.00
N LEU A 164 -29.06 -3.59 -7.14
CA LEU A 164 -29.97 -4.12 -8.15
C LEU A 164 -29.75 -3.55 -9.56
N GLN A 165 -28.98 -2.47 -9.71
CA GLN A 165 -28.75 -1.77 -11.00
C GLN A 165 -28.04 -2.62 -12.07
N ARG A 166 -27.57 -3.81 -11.72
CA ARG A 166 -26.93 -4.77 -12.63
C ARG A 166 -27.81 -5.96 -13.03
N PHE A 167 -29.01 -6.09 -12.46
CA PHE A 167 -29.86 -7.25 -12.69
C PHE A 167 -31.01 -6.95 -13.64
N LEU A 168 -31.32 -7.92 -14.50
CA LEU A 168 -32.47 -7.94 -15.39
C LEU A 168 -33.35 -9.15 -15.05
N PHE A 169 -34.63 -8.93 -14.80
CA PHE A 169 -35.57 -9.98 -14.41
C PHE A 169 -36.51 -10.31 -15.56
N TYR A 170 -36.75 -11.60 -15.82
CA TYR A 170 -37.53 -12.05 -16.97
C TYR A 170 -38.79 -12.81 -16.56
N ARG A 171 -39.90 -12.50 -17.23
CA ARG A 171 -41.22 -13.12 -17.06
C ARG A 171 -41.84 -13.42 -18.42
N ILE A 172 -42.74 -14.39 -18.48
CA ILE A 172 -43.60 -14.62 -19.65
C ILE A 172 -45.07 -14.52 -19.29
N ILE A 173 -45.86 -14.02 -20.24
CA ILE A 173 -47.31 -14.09 -20.23
C ILE A 173 -47.75 -14.71 -21.56
N GLY A 174 -48.58 -15.75 -21.53
CA GLY A 174 -49.03 -16.42 -22.73
C GLY A 174 -50.01 -17.56 -22.49
N GLU A 175 -50.19 -18.43 -23.47
CA GLU A 175 -51.02 -19.63 -23.36
C GLU A 175 -50.35 -20.85 -24.01
N ALA A 176 -50.53 -22.03 -23.40
CA ALA A 176 -50.17 -23.31 -23.99
C ALA A 176 -51.30 -24.35 -23.77
N VAL A 177 -51.98 -24.76 -24.85
CA VAL A 177 -53.05 -25.80 -24.83
C VAL A 177 -54.00 -25.62 -23.64
N VAL A 178 -54.68 -24.47 -23.63
CA VAL A 178 -55.66 -24.03 -22.62
C VAL A 178 -55.12 -23.73 -21.21
N VAL A 179 -53.80 -23.63 -21.05
CA VAL A 179 -53.14 -23.20 -19.82
C VAL A 179 -52.64 -21.78 -19.99
N ASP A 180 -53.07 -20.88 -19.11
CA ASP A 180 -52.48 -19.55 -19.00
C ASP A 180 -51.07 -19.69 -18.40
N LEU A 181 -50.09 -19.18 -19.14
CA LEU A 181 -48.71 -19.06 -18.70
C LEU A 181 -48.54 -17.66 -18.14
N ASP A 182 -48.28 -17.57 -16.84
CA ASP A 182 -47.78 -16.36 -16.20
C ASP A 182 -46.63 -16.76 -15.30
N GLN A 183 -45.41 -16.77 -15.83
CA GLN A 183 -44.27 -17.42 -15.16
C GLN A 183 -43.12 -16.44 -14.99
N TYR A 184 -42.63 -16.32 -13.76
CA TYR A 184 -41.42 -15.61 -13.41
C TYR A 184 -40.23 -16.56 -13.58
N LEU A 185 -39.29 -16.21 -14.45
CA LEU A 185 -38.30 -17.15 -14.98
C LEU A 185 -36.97 -17.08 -14.23
N ILE A 186 -36.16 -16.07 -14.55
CA ILE A 186 -34.76 -15.91 -14.12
C ILE A 186 -34.39 -14.45 -13.95
N ALA A 187 -33.40 -14.21 -13.10
CA ALA A 187 -32.68 -12.94 -13.02
C ALA A 187 -31.28 -13.13 -13.61
N VAL A 188 -30.83 -12.19 -14.44
CA VAL A 188 -29.50 -12.21 -15.06
C VAL A 188 -28.70 -11.03 -14.54
N ASP A 189 -27.49 -11.29 -14.08
CA ASP A 189 -26.52 -10.26 -13.74
C ASP A 189 -25.72 -9.87 -15.00
N THR A 190 -25.90 -8.63 -15.47
CA THR A 190 -25.26 -8.15 -16.70
C THR A 190 -23.74 -7.99 -16.58
N TYR A 191 -23.20 -8.07 -15.38
CA TYR A 191 -21.77 -7.91 -15.10
C TYR A 191 -21.10 -9.28 -14.91
N SER A 192 -21.52 -10.09 -13.93
CA SER A 192 -20.92 -11.43 -13.69
C SER A 192 -21.32 -12.47 -14.74
N LYS A 193 -22.41 -12.20 -15.48
CA LYS A 193 -23.04 -13.09 -16.47
C LYS A 193 -23.71 -14.32 -15.86
N PHE A 194 -23.87 -14.36 -14.53
CA PHE A 194 -24.58 -15.42 -13.82
C PHE A 194 -26.09 -15.25 -13.90
N VAL A 195 -26.76 -16.40 -13.78
CA VAL A 195 -28.22 -16.54 -13.82
C VAL A 195 -28.70 -17.05 -12.47
N PHE A 196 -29.70 -16.39 -11.90
CA PHE A 196 -30.25 -16.68 -10.59
C PHE A 196 -31.74 -16.97 -10.67
N ALA A 197 -32.24 -17.80 -9.76
CA ALA A 197 -33.67 -17.95 -9.53
C ALA A 197 -34.12 -16.91 -8.50
N TYR A 198 -35.08 -16.05 -8.87
CA TYR A 198 -35.60 -14.99 -8.01
C TYR A 198 -37.06 -15.20 -7.57
N ALA A 199 -37.71 -16.21 -8.14
CA ALA A 199 -39.11 -16.51 -7.90
C ALA A 199 -39.28 -17.94 -7.37
N LYS A 200 -40.16 -18.09 -6.38
CA LYS A 200 -40.63 -19.37 -5.87
C LYS A 200 -42.08 -19.58 -6.29
N VAL A 201 -42.42 -20.79 -6.74
CA VAL A 201 -43.83 -21.18 -6.95
C VAL A 201 -44.54 -21.29 -5.60
N THR A 202 -45.59 -20.51 -5.40
CA THR A 202 -46.39 -20.47 -4.16
C THR A 202 -47.72 -21.18 -4.30
N SER A 203 -48.25 -21.29 -5.52
CA SER A 203 -49.47 -22.06 -5.81
C SER A 203 -49.43 -22.70 -7.20
N THR A 204 -50.21 -23.77 -7.35
CA THR A 204 -50.37 -24.48 -8.63
C THR A 204 -51.84 -24.76 -8.92
N THR A 205 -52.22 -24.68 -10.19
CA THR A 205 -53.48 -25.23 -10.71
C THR A 205 -53.24 -26.58 -11.39
N THR A 206 -54.29 -27.41 -11.53
CA THR A 206 -54.19 -28.69 -12.25
C THR A 206 -54.95 -28.59 -13.56
N VAL A 207 -54.24 -28.76 -14.69
CA VAL A 207 -54.81 -28.72 -16.04
C VAL A 207 -54.43 -30.02 -16.75
N VAL A 208 -55.43 -30.76 -17.22
CA VAL A 208 -55.27 -32.06 -17.91
C VAL A 208 -54.35 -33.04 -17.14
N GLY A 209 -54.46 -33.06 -15.81
CA GLY A 209 -53.69 -33.96 -14.93
C GLY A 209 -52.26 -33.50 -14.59
N ASN A 210 -51.79 -32.39 -15.17
CA ASN A 210 -50.50 -31.78 -14.85
C ASN A 210 -50.68 -30.57 -13.92
N LYS A 211 -49.77 -30.41 -12.97
CA LYS A 211 -49.70 -29.20 -12.14
C LYS A 211 -48.98 -28.11 -12.92
N VAL A 212 -49.53 -26.90 -12.91
CA VAL A 212 -48.95 -25.71 -13.53
C VAL A 212 -48.86 -24.61 -12.47
N PRO A 213 -47.70 -23.94 -12.31
CA PRO A 213 -47.59 -22.78 -11.42
C PRO A 213 -48.57 -21.67 -11.81
N ASN A 214 -49.32 -21.14 -10.84
CA ASN A 214 -50.23 -20.01 -11.03
C ASN A 214 -50.10 -18.94 -9.93
N GLY A 215 -49.04 -19.02 -9.11
CA GLY A 215 -48.69 -18.02 -8.13
C GLY A 215 -47.21 -18.09 -7.80
N PHE A 216 -46.61 -16.92 -7.63
CA PHE A 216 -45.18 -16.76 -7.38
C PHE A 216 -44.97 -15.81 -6.21
N GLY A 217 -43.86 -15.99 -5.50
CA GLY A 217 -43.38 -15.07 -4.47
C GLY A 217 -41.87 -14.91 -4.55
N PRO A 218 -41.31 -13.81 -4.02
CA PRO A 218 -39.87 -13.58 -4.04
C PRO A 218 -39.15 -14.63 -3.19
N VAL A 219 -38.02 -15.16 -3.67
CA VAL A 219 -37.27 -16.20 -2.95
C VAL A 219 -36.80 -15.73 -1.57
N GLU A 220 -36.59 -14.43 -1.43
CA GLU A 220 -36.22 -13.73 -0.20
C GLU A 220 -37.22 -13.94 0.95
N SER A 221 -38.50 -14.18 0.64
CA SER A 221 -39.51 -14.47 1.67
C SER A 221 -39.54 -15.95 2.11
N TYR A 222 -38.66 -16.79 1.56
CA TYR A 222 -38.69 -18.24 1.77
C TYR A 222 -37.29 -18.82 1.97
N GLY A 223 -37.23 -20.09 2.39
CA GLY A 223 -35.95 -20.79 2.59
C GLY A 223 -35.12 -20.14 3.68
N GLU A 224 -33.85 -19.86 3.38
CA GLU A 224 -32.92 -19.17 4.27
C GLU A 224 -33.16 -17.65 4.33
N LYS A 225 -34.16 -17.13 3.60
CA LYS A 225 -34.52 -15.70 3.55
C LYS A 225 -33.35 -14.78 3.17
N ARG A 226 -32.51 -15.25 2.26
CA ARG A 226 -31.40 -14.50 1.66
C ARG A 226 -31.86 -13.76 0.42
N PHE A 227 -31.09 -12.74 0.02
CA PHE A 227 -31.27 -12.12 -1.29
C PHE A 227 -31.08 -13.16 -2.41
N PHE A 228 -31.85 -13.05 -3.49
CA PHE A 228 -31.82 -14.04 -4.58
C PHE A 228 -30.41 -14.25 -5.15
N TYR A 229 -29.60 -13.20 -5.14
CA TYR A 229 -28.23 -13.19 -5.65
C TYR A 229 -27.21 -13.79 -4.68
N GLU A 230 -27.56 -14.08 -3.42
CA GLU A 230 -26.65 -14.76 -2.48
C GLU A 230 -26.74 -16.29 -2.59
N TYR A 231 -27.84 -16.82 -3.12
CA TYR A 231 -27.94 -18.25 -3.45
C TYR A 231 -27.04 -18.60 -4.64
N ASP A 232 -26.65 -19.87 -4.72
CA ASP A 232 -25.82 -20.36 -5.82
C ASP A 232 -26.46 -20.06 -7.20
N PRO A 233 -25.69 -19.53 -8.17
CA PRO A 233 -26.16 -19.32 -9.53
C PRO A 233 -26.62 -20.64 -10.17
N ILE A 234 -27.79 -20.61 -10.82
CA ILE A 234 -28.33 -21.79 -11.51
C ILE A 234 -27.68 -22.01 -12.88
N GLY A 235 -26.98 -21.01 -13.40
CA GLY A 235 -26.32 -21.05 -14.70
C GLY A 235 -25.55 -19.77 -15.03
N TYR A 236 -25.10 -19.66 -16.28
CA TYR A 236 -24.39 -18.51 -16.82
C TYR A 236 -24.72 -18.28 -18.30
N VAL A 237 -24.45 -17.06 -18.78
CA VAL A 237 -24.62 -16.67 -20.18
C VAL A 237 -23.25 -16.54 -20.85
N LYS A 238 -23.11 -17.05 -22.06
CA LYS A 238 -21.91 -16.90 -22.91
C LYS A 238 -22.04 -15.69 -23.83
N GLU A 239 -20.91 -15.22 -24.36
CA GLU A 239 -20.91 -14.11 -25.32
C GLU A 239 -21.76 -14.38 -26.59
N SER A 240 -21.95 -15.64 -26.96
CA SER A 240 -22.81 -16.05 -28.08
C SER A 240 -24.32 -15.85 -27.82
N GLY A 241 -24.72 -15.50 -26.60
CA GLY A 241 -26.11 -15.50 -26.14
C GLY A 241 -26.59 -16.86 -25.62
N GLU A 242 -25.76 -17.92 -25.67
CA GLU A 242 -26.13 -19.22 -25.09
C GLU A 242 -26.24 -19.11 -23.56
N LEU A 243 -27.37 -19.52 -22.98
CA LEU A 243 -27.55 -19.65 -21.54
C LEU A 243 -27.42 -21.11 -21.13
N VAL A 244 -26.42 -21.39 -20.29
CA VAL A 244 -26.12 -22.74 -19.79
C VAL A 244 -26.57 -22.86 -18.34
N LEU A 245 -27.60 -23.67 -18.10
CA LEU A 245 -27.95 -24.13 -16.74
C LEU A 245 -26.99 -25.23 -16.32
N TYR A 246 -26.44 -25.16 -15.10
CA TYR A 246 -25.60 -26.25 -14.60
C TYR A 246 -26.42 -27.51 -14.42
N GLN A 247 -25.80 -28.66 -14.71
CA GLN A 247 -26.48 -29.95 -14.69
C GLN A 247 -27.14 -30.24 -13.35
N GLU A 248 -26.52 -29.87 -12.23
CA GLU A 248 -27.07 -30.16 -10.92
C GLU A 248 -28.37 -29.40 -10.58
N TYR A 249 -28.61 -28.24 -11.20
CA TYR A 249 -29.88 -27.53 -11.06
C TYR A 249 -30.91 -28.04 -12.06
N ARG A 250 -30.48 -28.45 -13.27
CA ARG A 250 -31.36 -29.20 -14.19
C ARG A 250 -31.89 -30.47 -13.53
N ASP A 251 -31.02 -31.22 -12.85
CA ASP A 251 -31.40 -32.45 -12.12
C ASP A 251 -32.35 -32.14 -10.95
N ALA A 252 -32.11 -31.04 -10.22
CA ALA A 252 -32.99 -30.59 -9.14
C ALA A 252 -34.38 -30.17 -9.65
N MET A 253 -34.43 -29.45 -10.78
CA MET A 253 -35.69 -29.12 -11.47
C MET A 253 -36.39 -30.39 -11.94
N LEU A 254 -35.68 -31.34 -12.55
CA LEU A 254 -36.25 -32.62 -12.97
C LEU A 254 -36.86 -33.39 -11.78
N ALA A 255 -36.12 -33.50 -10.67
CA ALA A 255 -36.57 -34.21 -9.47
C ALA A 255 -37.83 -33.59 -8.84
N THR A 256 -37.99 -32.28 -9.00
CA THR A 256 -39.12 -31.51 -8.44
C THR A 256 -40.20 -31.15 -9.47
N LYS A 257 -40.05 -31.61 -10.72
CA LYS A 257 -40.86 -31.23 -11.88
C LYS A 257 -40.95 -29.70 -12.06
N SER A 258 -39.87 -29.00 -11.74
CA SER A 258 -39.70 -27.54 -11.72
C SER A 258 -40.56 -26.78 -10.70
N ILE A 259 -41.70 -27.33 -10.29
CA ILE A 259 -42.64 -26.71 -9.34
C ILE A 259 -42.06 -26.63 -7.93
N GLY A 260 -41.34 -27.67 -7.51
CA GLY A 260 -40.74 -27.73 -6.17
C GLY A 260 -39.31 -27.20 -6.13
N PHE A 261 -38.78 -26.66 -7.23
CA PHE A 261 -37.43 -26.13 -7.27
C PHE A 261 -37.33 -24.87 -6.39
N PHE A 262 -36.27 -24.79 -5.61
CA PHE A 262 -35.91 -23.62 -4.82
C PHE A 262 -34.39 -23.48 -4.82
N PRO A 263 -33.83 -22.28 -5.04
CA PRO A 263 -32.39 -22.07 -4.98
C PRO A 263 -31.86 -22.30 -3.55
N ALA A 264 -30.64 -22.80 -3.43
CA ALA A 264 -30.01 -23.10 -2.15
C ALA A 264 -28.49 -22.94 -2.28
N ILE A 265 -27.82 -22.64 -1.17
CA ILE A 265 -26.36 -22.79 -1.09
C ILE A 265 -26.08 -24.25 -0.81
N LYS A 266 -25.57 -24.97 -1.82
CA LYS A 266 -25.36 -26.42 -1.67
C LYS A 266 -24.19 -26.75 -0.76
N ASP A 267 -23.12 -25.99 -0.88
CA ASP A 267 -21.89 -26.15 -0.12
C ASP A 267 -21.13 -24.82 -0.11
N PRO A 268 -21.13 -24.09 1.02
CA PRO A 268 -20.45 -22.81 1.18
C PRO A 268 -18.93 -22.87 0.92
N SER A 269 -18.32 -24.05 0.97
CA SER A 269 -16.88 -24.23 0.74
C SER A 269 -16.51 -24.33 -0.74
N ARG A 270 -17.50 -24.41 -1.63
CA ARG A 270 -17.25 -24.48 -3.07
C ARG A 270 -16.62 -23.17 -3.56
N PRO A 271 -15.74 -23.25 -4.58
CA PRO A 271 -15.30 -22.05 -5.28
C PRO A 271 -16.51 -21.34 -5.91
N MET A 272 -16.32 -20.07 -6.26
CA MET A 272 -17.31 -19.31 -7.03
C MET A 272 -17.69 -20.10 -8.29
N ALA A 273 -18.97 -20.07 -8.65
CA ALA A 273 -19.46 -20.67 -9.89
C ALA A 273 -18.65 -20.17 -11.10
N SER A 274 -18.52 -21.00 -12.14
CA SER A 274 -17.79 -20.64 -13.36
C SER A 274 -18.26 -21.47 -14.54
N GLU A 275 -17.73 -21.21 -15.75
CA GLU A 275 -18.11 -22.02 -16.92
C GLU A 275 -17.67 -23.49 -16.78
N GLU A 276 -16.67 -23.74 -15.92
CA GLU A 276 -16.13 -25.08 -15.64
C GLU A 276 -17.04 -25.89 -14.71
N GLY A 277 -17.89 -25.24 -13.93
CA GLY A 277 -18.78 -25.94 -13.01
C GLY A 277 -19.58 -25.04 -12.06
N PRO A 278 -20.61 -25.61 -11.41
CA PRO A 278 -21.39 -24.88 -10.44
C PRO A 278 -20.58 -24.60 -9.17
N GLY A 279 -21.01 -23.60 -8.40
CA GLY A 279 -20.31 -23.12 -7.22
C GLY A 279 -21.11 -22.07 -6.49
N THR A 280 -20.47 -21.41 -5.52
CA THR A 280 -21.09 -20.35 -4.73
C THR A 280 -21.32 -19.08 -5.56
N SER A 281 -22.28 -18.26 -5.14
CA SER A 281 -22.45 -16.93 -5.69
C SER A 281 -21.24 -16.04 -5.40
N PRO A 282 -20.81 -15.15 -6.32
CA PRO A 282 -19.87 -14.09 -5.98
C PRO A 282 -20.36 -13.18 -4.84
N TYR A 283 -21.68 -13.13 -4.60
CA TYR A 283 -22.29 -12.32 -3.55
C TYR A 283 -22.65 -13.13 -2.30
N TYR A 284 -22.22 -14.40 -2.22
CA TYR A 284 -22.48 -15.20 -1.05
C TYR A 284 -21.86 -14.56 0.19
N VAL A 285 -22.71 -14.17 1.14
CA VAL A 285 -22.31 -13.73 2.47
C VAL A 285 -22.83 -14.75 3.47
N ASP A 286 -21.95 -15.41 4.20
CA ASP A 286 -22.30 -16.25 5.34
C ASP A 286 -23.14 -15.39 6.31
N SER A 287 -24.42 -15.70 6.49
CA SER A 287 -25.24 -14.95 7.47
C SER A 287 -24.78 -15.30 8.87
N VAL A 288 -24.63 -14.27 9.71
CA VAL A 288 -24.13 -14.45 11.09
C VAL A 288 -25.01 -15.41 11.91
N GLU A 289 -26.32 -15.43 11.63
CA GLU A 289 -27.30 -16.30 12.29
C GLU A 289 -27.13 -17.80 11.97
N ASN A 290 -26.50 -18.15 10.85
CA ASN A 290 -26.25 -19.54 10.45
C ASN A 290 -24.85 -20.04 10.84
N ILE A 291 -24.01 -19.17 11.40
CA ILE A 291 -22.72 -19.56 11.94
C ILE A 291 -22.96 -20.19 13.29
N ASP A 292 -22.56 -21.46 13.47
CA ASP A 292 -22.45 -22.04 14.80
C ASP A 292 -21.38 -21.25 15.59
N PRO A 293 -21.78 -20.48 16.61
CA PRO A 293 -20.83 -19.61 17.30
C PRO A 293 -19.73 -20.40 18.00
N GLU A 294 -20.03 -21.60 18.47
CA GLU A 294 -19.05 -22.46 19.10
C GLU A 294 -18.10 -23.07 18.06
N ALA A 295 -18.59 -23.43 16.86
CA ALA A 295 -17.71 -23.88 15.77
C ALA A 295 -16.73 -22.78 15.33
N LEU A 296 -17.17 -21.52 15.23
CA LEU A 296 -16.27 -20.43 14.90
C LEU A 296 -15.27 -20.15 16.03
N LYS A 297 -15.72 -20.11 17.29
CA LYS A 297 -14.83 -19.97 18.45
C LYS A 297 -13.79 -21.08 18.51
N ASP A 298 -14.19 -22.31 18.17
CA ASP A 298 -13.31 -23.48 18.09
C ASP A 298 -12.19 -23.31 17.05
N MET A 299 -12.39 -22.50 16.01
CA MET A 299 -11.35 -22.16 15.04
C MET A 299 -10.28 -21.21 15.57
N PHE A 300 -10.56 -20.49 16.67
CA PHE A 300 -9.67 -19.51 17.29
C PHE A 300 -9.05 -19.98 18.62
N LYS A 301 -9.76 -20.83 19.38
CA LYS A 301 -9.35 -21.21 20.73
C LYS A 301 -7.94 -21.83 20.77
N GLY A 302 -7.20 -21.51 21.83
CA GLY A 302 -5.85 -22.03 22.08
C GLY A 302 -4.77 -21.53 21.12
N LYS A 303 -5.07 -20.56 20.24
CA LYS A 303 -4.13 -20.06 19.23
C LYS A 303 -3.46 -18.77 19.63
N THR A 304 -2.23 -18.63 19.16
CA THR A 304 -1.43 -17.41 19.32
C THR A 304 -1.03 -16.89 17.96
N TYR A 305 -1.37 -15.63 17.69
CA TYR A 305 -0.99 -14.91 16.49
C TYR A 305 -0.04 -13.79 16.86
N SER A 306 1.05 -13.63 16.12
CA SER A 306 1.99 -12.54 16.38
C SER A 306 2.49 -11.90 15.09
N ILE A 307 2.94 -10.65 15.19
CA ILE A 307 3.70 -9.98 14.14
C ILE A 307 4.50 -8.81 14.73
N ARG A 308 5.62 -8.47 14.09
CA ARG A 308 6.34 -7.23 14.41
C ARG A 308 5.70 -6.05 13.70
N ASP A 309 5.63 -4.90 14.36
CA ASP A 309 5.15 -3.66 13.75
C ASP A 309 5.98 -3.34 12.49
N VAL A 310 5.30 -3.04 11.39
CA VAL A 310 5.93 -2.66 10.13
C VAL A 310 6.61 -1.29 10.20
N ASN A 311 6.15 -0.40 11.09
CA ASN A 311 6.68 0.94 11.27
C ASN A 311 7.78 0.99 12.34
N ASN A 312 7.76 0.04 13.29
CA ASN A 312 8.75 -0.10 14.33
C ASN A 312 8.94 -1.57 14.73
N SER A 313 9.77 -2.29 13.98
CA SER A 313 9.96 -3.72 14.15
C SER A 313 10.50 -4.12 15.52
N LEU A 314 10.93 -3.18 16.37
CA LEU A 314 11.27 -3.46 17.76
C LEU A 314 10.08 -3.95 18.59
N ILE A 315 8.85 -3.61 18.19
CA ILE A 315 7.62 -4.00 18.89
C ILE A 315 7.04 -5.27 18.26
N LEU A 316 6.88 -6.31 19.08
CA LEU A 316 6.17 -7.54 18.75
C LEU A 316 4.76 -7.49 19.37
N TYR A 317 3.75 -7.57 18.51
CA TYR A 317 2.36 -7.76 18.91
C TYR A 317 2.07 -9.24 19.02
N THR A 318 1.42 -9.66 20.12
CA THR A 318 1.00 -11.05 20.34
C THR A 318 -0.44 -11.08 20.83
N TYR A 319 -1.28 -11.83 20.10
CA TYR A 319 -2.70 -12.01 20.33
C TYR A 319 -2.89 -13.48 20.69
N ALA A 320 -3.12 -13.75 21.97
CA ALA A 320 -3.34 -15.09 22.49
C ALA A 320 -4.82 -15.27 22.83
N ILE A 321 -5.45 -16.28 22.24
CA ILE A 321 -6.84 -16.64 22.51
C ILE A 321 -6.85 -17.88 23.41
N SER A 322 -7.59 -17.81 24.51
CA SER A 322 -7.62 -18.87 25.52
C SER A 322 -8.11 -20.21 24.96
N GLU A 323 -7.78 -21.30 25.65
CA GLU A 323 -8.17 -22.68 25.29
C GLU A 323 -9.69 -22.90 25.23
N ASP A 324 -10.48 -22.06 25.92
CA ASP A 324 -11.94 -22.08 25.88
C ASP A 324 -12.52 -21.09 24.84
N GLY A 325 -11.65 -20.36 24.13
CA GLY A 325 -12.03 -19.36 23.12
C GLY A 325 -12.64 -18.08 23.68
N ASN A 326 -12.76 -17.93 25.00
CA ASN A 326 -13.55 -16.85 25.62
C ASN A 326 -12.74 -15.59 25.96
N THR A 327 -11.41 -15.66 25.89
CA THR A 327 -10.52 -14.56 26.29
C THR A 327 -9.51 -14.29 25.19
N LEU A 328 -9.39 -13.02 24.81
CA LEU A 328 -8.32 -12.49 23.96
C LEU A 328 -7.37 -11.67 24.84
N THR A 329 -6.08 -12.02 24.81
CA THR A 329 -5.00 -11.27 25.47
C THR A 329 -4.08 -10.68 24.42
N ILE A 330 -3.96 -9.35 24.41
CA ILE A 330 -3.04 -8.61 23.53
C ILE A 330 -1.84 -8.15 24.35
N THR A 331 -0.64 -8.53 23.92
CA THR A 331 0.63 -8.14 24.56
C THR A 331 1.52 -7.42 23.55
N GLN A 332 2.11 -6.30 23.96
CA GLN A 332 3.16 -5.60 23.22
C GLN A 332 4.50 -5.83 23.91
N THR A 333 5.45 -6.41 23.18
CA THR A 333 6.79 -6.71 23.70
C THR A 333 7.82 -5.94 22.88
N HIS A 334 8.55 -5.03 23.53
CA HIS A 334 9.73 -4.40 22.97
C HIS A 334 10.91 -5.38 22.98
N TYR A 335 11.68 -5.39 21.91
CA TYR A 335 12.78 -6.34 21.73
C TYR A 335 13.89 -6.21 22.80
N TYR A 336 14.10 -5.03 23.39
CA TYR A 336 15.08 -4.83 24.47
C TYR A 336 14.46 -4.82 25.86
N ASP A 337 13.34 -4.10 26.00
CA ASP A 337 12.79 -3.77 27.32
C ASP A 337 11.80 -4.83 27.80
N GLY A 338 11.47 -5.81 26.95
CA GLY A 338 10.47 -6.82 27.24
C GLY A 338 9.06 -6.26 27.11
N VAL A 339 8.15 -6.74 27.95
CA VAL A 339 6.74 -6.31 27.91
C VAL A 339 6.65 -4.83 28.26
N MET A 340 6.07 -4.03 27.35
CA MET A 340 6.02 -2.56 27.49
C MET A 340 4.94 -2.09 28.46
N ASP A 341 3.75 -2.70 28.34
CA ASP A 341 2.55 -2.35 29.10
C ASP A 341 1.87 -3.62 29.62
N GLU A 342 1.02 -3.47 30.63
CA GLU A 342 0.19 -4.57 31.12
C GLU A 342 -0.65 -5.16 29.99
N PRO A 343 -0.70 -6.50 29.83
CA PRO A 343 -1.47 -7.14 28.77
C PRO A 343 -2.94 -6.70 28.78
N GLN A 344 -3.45 -6.34 27.60
CA GLN A 344 -4.86 -5.99 27.45
C GLN A 344 -5.68 -7.27 27.33
N VAL A 345 -6.69 -7.42 28.20
CA VAL A 345 -7.50 -8.63 28.28
C VAL A 345 -8.95 -8.30 27.95
N PHE A 346 -9.50 -9.01 26.97
CA PHE A 346 -10.88 -8.89 26.52
C PHE A 346 -11.57 -10.24 26.65
N THR A 347 -12.84 -10.24 27.06
CA THR A 347 -13.59 -11.47 27.37
C THR A 347 -14.96 -11.47 26.71
N ASN A 348 -15.62 -12.64 26.70
CA ASN A 348 -16.98 -12.85 26.21
C ASN A 348 -17.14 -12.48 24.72
N PRO A 349 -16.57 -13.28 23.80
CA PRO A 349 -16.65 -12.99 22.37
C PRO A 349 -18.09 -13.08 21.85
N GLU A 350 -18.44 -12.16 20.97
CA GLU A 350 -19.63 -12.19 20.13
C GLU A 350 -19.22 -12.53 18.70
N VAL A 351 -20.00 -13.36 18.01
CA VAL A 351 -19.80 -13.60 16.58
C VAL A 351 -20.42 -12.44 15.80
N VAL A 352 -19.60 -11.73 15.05
CA VAL A 352 -20.00 -10.55 14.29
C VAL A 352 -19.77 -10.72 12.78
N GLY A 353 -19.34 -11.91 12.35
CA GLY A 353 -19.08 -12.23 10.95
C GLY A 353 -18.65 -13.69 10.77
N SER A 354 -18.66 -14.17 9.52
CA SER A 354 -18.30 -15.54 9.11
C SER A 354 -16.92 -16.02 9.54
N SER A 355 -16.01 -15.08 9.78
CA SER A 355 -14.68 -15.32 10.32
C SER A 355 -14.31 -14.36 11.45
N SER A 356 -15.29 -13.68 12.06
CA SER A 356 -15.01 -12.55 12.96
C SER A 356 -15.57 -12.76 14.36
N LEU A 357 -14.73 -12.51 15.36
CA LEU A 357 -15.10 -12.46 16.77
C LEU A 357 -14.88 -11.07 17.33
N LYS A 358 -15.83 -10.58 18.13
CA LYS A 358 -15.73 -9.33 18.86
C LYS A 358 -15.60 -9.60 20.36
N PHE A 359 -14.45 -9.30 20.93
CA PHE A 359 -14.17 -9.39 22.37
C PHE A 359 -14.29 -8.00 23.00
N GLY A 360 -15.46 -7.68 23.57
CA GLY A 360 -15.73 -6.33 24.09
C GLY A 360 -15.65 -5.28 22.98
N GLU A 361 -14.72 -4.34 23.09
CA GLU A 361 -14.49 -3.32 22.04
C GLU A 361 -13.59 -3.82 20.90
N LYS A 362 -12.90 -4.97 21.06
CA LYS A 362 -11.92 -5.46 20.09
C LYS A 362 -12.54 -6.43 19.09
N THR A 363 -12.41 -6.16 17.81
CA THR A 363 -12.79 -7.12 16.76
C THR A 363 -11.57 -7.80 16.18
N VAL A 364 -11.61 -9.12 16.00
CA VAL A 364 -10.57 -9.89 15.31
C VAL A 364 -11.20 -10.67 14.17
N VAL A 365 -10.50 -10.68 13.03
CA VAL A 365 -10.97 -11.31 11.79
C VAL A 365 -9.99 -12.40 11.37
N GLY A 366 -10.46 -13.63 11.32
CA GLY A 366 -9.71 -14.76 10.78
C GLY A 366 -9.55 -14.64 9.27
N LEU A 367 -8.31 -14.79 8.79
CA LEU A 367 -7.93 -14.79 7.38
C LEU A 367 -7.25 -16.12 7.03
N ASP A 368 -7.23 -16.46 5.74
CA ASP A 368 -6.60 -17.69 5.23
C ASP A 368 -7.10 -18.95 5.98
N LYS A 369 -8.39 -19.25 5.81
CA LYS A 369 -9.07 -20.39 6.48
C LYS A 369 -8.42 -21.74 6.09
N THR A 370 -8.27 -22.59 7.09
CA THR A 370 -7.75 -23.96 7.04
C THR A 370 -8.72 -24.91 7.76
N ASP A 371 -8.50 -26.22 7.62
CA ASP A 371 -9.32 -27.25 8.28
C ASP A 371 -9.37 -27.11 9.82
N THR A 372 -8.34 -26.52 10.42
CA THR A 372 -8.20 -26.37 11.87
C THR A 372 -8.33 -24.92 12.34
N GLY A 373 -8.75 -24.00 11.48
CA GLY A 373 -9.03 -22.59 11.78
C GLY A 373 -8.26 -21.61 10.87
N PHE A 374 -7.78 -20.47 11.37
CA PHE A 374 -7.20 -19.43 10.50
C PHE A 374 -5.67 -19.37 10.58
N ALA A 375 -4.99 -19.22 9.44
CA ALA A 375 -3.54 -19.06 9.41
C ALA A 375 -3.10 -17.62 9.75
N LYS A 376 -4.02 -16.66 9.62
CA LYS A 376 -3.78 -15.25 9.95
C LYS A 376 -4.97 -14.66 10.70
N LEU A 377 -4.71 -13.55 11.38
CA LEU A 377 -5.70 -12.79 12.14
C LEU A 377 -5.49 -11.31 11.89
N LYS A 378 -6.51 -10.58 11.42
CA LYS A 378 -6.50 -9.12 11.31
C LYS A 378 -7.15 -8.53 12.56
N ASP A 379 -6.50 -7.56 13.20
CA ASP A 379 -7.17 -6.73 14.22
C ASP A 379 -8.10 -5.76 13.49
N GLY A 380 -9.39 -5.77 13.80
CA GLY A 380 -10.40 -4.95 13.11
C GLY A 380 -10.27 -3.45 13.33
N ASP A 381 -9.55 -3.01 14.36
CA ASP A 381 -9.32 -1.59 14.64
C ASP A 381 -8.03 -1.06 14.01
N THR A 382 -7.20 -1.94 13.45
CA THR A 382 -5.90 -1.58 12.88
C THR A 382 -5.67 -2.31 11.55
N GLU A 383 -4.58 -2.00 10.86
CA GLU A 383 -4.18 -2.75 9.66
C GLU A 383 -3.21 -3.90 9.98
N LEU A 384 -3.12 -4.34 11.24
CA LEU A 384 -2.22 -5.42 11.64
C LEU A 384 -2.78 -6.78 11.22
N GLU A 385 -2.07 -7.45 10.32
CA GLU A 385 -2.28 -8.86 9.98
C GLU A 385 -1.27 -9.76 10.71
N LEU A 386 -1.73 -10.41 11.77
CA LEU A 386 -0.96 -11.31 12.60
C LEU A 386 -0.90 -12.72 12.00
N ILE A 387 0.21 -13.42 12.21
CA ILE A 387 0.46 -14.76 11.66
C ILE A 387 0.36 -15.79 12.78
N LEU A 388 -0.35 -16.88 12.54
CA LEU A 388 -0.44 -18.01 13.47
C LEU A 388 0.94 -18.63 13.68
N ASP A 389 1.32 -18.88 14.93
CA ASP A 389 2.61 -19.49 15.30
C ASP A 389 3.81 -18.77 14.67
N TYR A 390 3.71 -17.44 14.56
CA TYR A 390 4.70 -16.58 13.93
C TYR A 390 6.11 -16.86 14.45
N GLN A 391 6.98 -17.29 13.52
CA GLN A 391 8.39 -17.48 13.79
C GLN A 391 9.08 -16.13 13.76
N ASP A 392 9.22 -15.51 14.92
CA ASP A 392 9.81 -14.18 15.06
C ASP A 392 11.26 -14.14 14.53
N PRO A 393 11.52 -13.49 13.38
CA PRO A 393 12.86 -13.42 12.82
C PRO A 393 13.70 -12.34 13.51
N GLY A 394 13.14 -11.61 14.48
CA GLY A 394 13.75 -10.46 15.13
C GLY A 394 13.48 -9.14 14.39
N PRO A 395 13.83 -7.99 15.00
CA PRO A 395 13.65 -6.69 14.38
C PRO A 395 14.59 -6.49 13.19
N ASN A 396 14.17 -5.61 12.30
CA ASN A 396 14.94 -5.16 11.14
C ASN A 396 16.23 -4.45 11.60
N PHE A 397 17.27 -4.44 10.76
CA PHE A 397 18.56 -3.83 11.07
C PHE A 397 18.45 -2.32 11.30
N TYR A 398 17.60 -1.62 10.56
CA TYR A 398 17.51 -0.17 10.66
C TYR A 398 16.96 0.28 12.00
N ASP A 399 15.82 -0.23 12.44
CA ASP A 399 15.21 0.09 13.75
C ASP A 399 16.14 -0.23 14.90
N ARG A 400 16.92 -1.31 14.72
CA ARG A 400 18.00 -1.70 15.60
C ARG A 400 19.06 -0.60 15.72
N VAL A 401 19.59 -0.08 14.61
CA VAL A 401 20.68 0.91 14.67
C VAL A 401 20.22 2.37 14.74
N LYS A 402 18.92 2.68 14.76
CA LYS A 402 18.42 4.06 14.85
C LYS A 402 19.09 4.83 15.99
N ASN A 403 19.71 5.97 15.67
CA ASN A 403 20.46 6.82 16.60
C ASN A 403 21.60 6.10 17.36
N ALA A 404 22.03 4.92 16.92
CA ALA A 404 23.06 4.16 17.60
C ALA A 404 24.45 4.71 17.26
N VAL A 405 25.34 4.63 18.24
CA VAL A 405 26.74 5.03 18.13
C VAL A 405 27.60 3.80 18.41
N PHE A 406 28.57 3.56 17.54
CA PHE A 406 29.54 2.47 17.67
C PHE A 406 30.95 3.04 17.66
N ARG A 407 31.84 2.51 18.50
CA ARG A 407 33.26 2.86 18.57
C ARG A 407 34.09 1.70 18.05
N TYR A 408 35.11 1.97 17.23
CA TYR A 408 36.02 0.91 16.76
C TYR A 408 36.77 0.25 17.93
N ASP A 409 36.94 -1.08 17.85
CA ASP A 409 37.63 -1.88 18.87
C ASP A 409 39.17 -1.91 18.71
N SER A 410 39.70 -1.40 17.60
CA SER A 410 41.12 -1.40 17.22
C SER A 410 41.90 -0.19 17.74
N ASP A 411 43.23 -0.20 17.59
CA ASP A 411 44.18 0.89 17.92
C ASP A 411 43.94 2.23 17.18
N TYR A 412 42.82 2.38 16.46
CA TYR A 412 42.37 3.66 15.92
C TYR A 412 41.66 4.43 17.04
N ASP A 413 42.46 5.06 17.89
CA ASP A 413 41.97 6.01 18.89
C ASP A 413 41.05 7.03 18.18
N ASN A 414 39.85 7.24 18.72
CA ASN A 414 38.85 8.23 18.27
C ASN A 414 38.05 7.93 16.98
N ALA A 415 37.95 6.68 16.54
CA ALA A 415 37.07 6.31 15.42
C ALA A 415 35.66 5.84 15.86
N TYR A 416 34.62 6.38 15.20
CA TYR A 416 33.20 6.13 15.54
C TYR A 416 32.32 6.02 14.30
N VAL A 417 31.23 5.24 14.41
CA VAL A 417 30.13 5.15 13.45
C VAL A 417 28.84 5.63 14.09
N PHE A 418 28.13 6.53 13.41
CA PHE A 418 26.89 7.16 13.87
C PHE A 418 25.77 6.86 12.89
N PHE A 419 24.69 6.25 13.35
CA PHE A 419 23.52 6.02 12.51
C PHE A 419 22.52 7.17 12.63
N SER A 420 21.87 7.49 11.51
CA SER A 420 20.78 8.46 11.44
C SER A 420 19.56 8.03 12.27
N ALA A 421 18.62 8.97 12.45
CA ALA A 421 17.37 8.73 13.17
C ALA A 421 16.50 7.62 12.56
N ASP A 422 16.66 7.34 11.27
CA ASP A 422 16.00 6.25 10.56
C ASP A 422 16.88 5.01 10.35
N GLY A 423 18.16 5.05 10.76
CA GLY A 423 19.15 3.98 10.61
C GLY A 423 19.62 3.76 9.15
N LYS A 424 19.09 4.50 8.18
CA LYS A 424 19.36 4.34 6.75
C LYS A 424 20.62 5.06 6.29
N GLN A 425 21.16 5.95 7.10
CA GLN A 425 22.45 6.57 6.84
C GLN A 425 23.35 6.33 8.03
N PHE A 426 24.65 6.31 7.77
CA PHE A 426 25.60 6.45 8.85
C PHE A 426 26.78 7.33 8.46
N THR A 427 27.35 7.94 9.47
CA THR A 427 28.57 8.72 9.40
C THR A 427 29.70 7.91 10.00
N ASP A 428 30.73 7.62 9.21
CA ASP A 428 31.97 7.02 9.68
C ASP A 428 32.99 8.11 9.96
N THR A 429 33.65 8.04 11.11
CA THR A 429 34.70 8.97 11.48
C THR A 429 35.98 8.21 11.68
N TYR A 430 36.93 8.48 10.79
CA TYR A 430 38.23 7.85 10.78
C TYR A 430 39.26 8.94 10.47
N ASP A 431 40.20 9.17 11.38
CA ASP A 431 41.30 10.15 11.22
C ASP A 431 40.80 11.56 10.85
N ASP A 432 39.84 12.09 11.63
CA ASP A 432 39.16 13.38 11.44
C ASP A 432 38.39 13.56 10.12
N MET A 433 38.30 12.51 9.29
CA MET A 433 37.47 12.49 8.08
C MET A 433 36.07 12.00 8.40
N VAL A 434 35.08 12.64 7.77
CA VAL A 434 33.65 12.34 7.93
C VAL A 434 33.12 11.78 6.62
N TYR A 435 32.64 10.54 6.63
CA TYR A 435 32.02 9.90 5.47
C TYR A 435 30.55 9.60 5.74
N THR A 436 29.64 10.18 4.95
CA THR A 436 28.22 9.80 4.98
C THR A 436 27.97 8.70 3.95
N LEU A 437 27.34 7.62 4.38
CA LEU A 437 26.90 6.53 3.52
C LEU A 437 25.38 6.39 3.58
N GLU A 438 24.78 6.08 2.43
CA GLU A 438 23.34 5.90 2.30
C GLU A 438 22.99 4.42 2.07
N SER A 439 21.92 3.95 2.71
CA SER A 439 21.46 2.58 2.54
C SER A 439 20.99 2.33 1.11
N LEU A 440 21.28 1.13 0.61
CA LEU A 440 20.79 0.66 -0.69
C LEU A 440 19.56 -0.21 -0.53
N THR A 441 19.72 -1.22 0.33
CA THR A 441 18.79 -2.31 0.51
C THR A 441 19.07 -2.94 1.85
N GLU A 442 18.02 -3.20 2.60
CA GLU A 442 18.08 -4.12 3.72
C GLU A 442 17.98 -5.55 3.20
N THR A 443 18.79 -6.47 3.73
CA THR A 443 18.69 -7.88 3.34
C THR A 443 17.57 -8.57 4.11
N ALA A 444 16.32 -8.43 3.70
CA ALA A 444 15.15 -9.14 4.25
C ALA A 444 14.89 -8.97 5.76
N PHE A 445 13.62 -8.96 6.15
CA PHE A 445 13.18 -8.75 7.53
C PHE A 445 13.81 -9.78 8.49
N GLY A 446 14.32 -9.30 9.63
CA GLY A 446 14.93 -10.10 10.70
C GLY A 446 16.38 -10.55 10.48
N LYS A 447 17.01 -10.21 9.36
CA LYS A 447 18.48 -10.34 9.28
C LYS A 447 19.11 -9.12 9.92
N ALA A 448 20.03 -9.35 10.86
CA ALA A 448 20.84 -8.33 11.51
C ALA A 448 21.91 -7.74 10.55
N ARG A 449 21.55 -7.42 9.30
CA ARG A 449 22.45 -6.97 8.23
C ARG A 449 21.80 -5.94 7.31
N ALA A 450 22.57 -4.92 6.93
CA ALA A 450 22.20 -3.97 5.90
C ALA A 450 23.39 -3.66 4.98
N SER A 451 23.08 -3.19 3.77
CA SER A 451 24.08 -2.75 2.80
C SER A 451 23.96 -1.26 2.53
N TYR A 452 25.10 -0.58 2.59
CA TYR A 452 25.23 0.85 2.38
C TYR A 452 26.12 1.14 1.18
N ARG A 453 25.89 2.28 0.54
CA ARG A 453 26.69 2.80 -0.57
C ARG A 453 27.27 4.15 -0.18
N ASN A 454 28.52 4.35 -0.55
CA ASN A 454 29.04 5.71 -0.60
C ASN A 454 28.78 6.35 -1.97
N THR A 455 29.11 7.63 -2.10
CA THR A 455 29.01 8.41 -3.35
C THR A 455 29.84 7.86 -4.52
N LYS A 456 30.74 6.90 -4.28
CA LYS A 456 31.58 6.24 -5.30
C LYS A 456 31.08 4.85 -5.71
N ASN A 457 29.83 4.50 -5.41
CA ASN A 457 29.27 3.17 -5.65
C ASN A 457 30.07 2.02 -5.00
N LYS A 458 30.80 2.28 -3.90
CA LYS A 458 31.36 1.20 -3.09
C LYS A 458 30.30 0.71 -2.12
N TYR A 459 30.20 -0.61 -2.02
CA TYR A 459 29.21 -1.30 -1.22
C TYR A 459 29.83 -1.75 0.09
N TYR A 460 29.12 -1.49 1.19
CA TYR A 460 29.53 -1.84 2.53
C TYR A 460 28.42 -2.63 3.19
N THR A 461 28.69 -3.87 3.54
CA THR A 461 27.76 -4.69 4.30
C THR A 461 28.12 -4.60 5.78
N MET A 462 27.12 -4.26 6.58
CA MET A 462 27.20 -4.21 8.03
C MET A 462 26.43 -5.36 8.64
N HIS A 463 26.92 -5.86 9.77
CA HIS A 463 26.28 -6.93 10.52
C HIS A 463 26.32 -6.64 12.02
N LEU A 464 25.18 -6.77 12.69
CA LEU A 464 25.12 -6.76 14.16
C LEU A 464 25.24 -8.19 14.69
N ASP A 465 26.10 -8.37 15.69
CA ASP A 465 26.24 -9.61 16.44
C ASP A 465 25.37 -9.53 17.73
N GLY A 466 24.36 -10.39 17.87
CA GLY A 466 23.51 -10.45 19.08
C GLY A 466 22.51 -9.30 19.23
N ALA A 467 21.89 -9.15 20.41
CA ALA A 467 20.93 -8.06 20.72
C ALA A 467 21.64 -6.71 20.96
N LEU A 468 20.93 -5.60 20.75
CA LEU A 468 21.43 -4.22 20.86
C LEU A 468 21.49 -3.74 22.31
N VAL A 469 22.51 -4.21 23.01
CA VAL A 469 22.89 -3.76 24.36
C VAL A 469 24.24 -3.06 24.31
N GLU A 470 24.62 -2.37 25.38
CA GLU A 470 25.97 -1.80 25.51
C GLU A 470 27.04 -2.87 25.24
N GLY A 471 28.07 -2.51 24.47
CA GLY A 471 29.14 -3.43 24.11
C GLY A 471 28.85 -4.37 22.93
N GLN A 472 27.62 -4.36 22.38
CA GLN A 472 27.26 -5.13 21.18
C GLN A 472 28.21 -4.83 20.03
N LYS A 473 28.56 -5.87 19.26
CA LYS A 473 29.47 -5.76 18.14
C LYS A 473 28.75 -5.46 16.83
N LEU A 474 29.22 -4.44 16.13
CA LEU A 474 28.94 -4.16 14.73
C LEU A 474 30.18 -4.54 13.92
N SER A 475 29.99 -5.37 12.92
CA SER A 475 31.03 -5.79 11.98
C SER A 475 30.86 -5.07 10.64
N TYR A 476 31.96 -4.52 10.13
CA TYR A 476 32.04 -3.79 8.86
C TYR A 476 33.11 -4.42 7.95
N GLY A 477 32.71 -4.81 6.73
CA GLY A 477 33.64 -5.31 5.70
C GLY A 477 34.45 -6.55 6.09
N GLY A 478 33.98 -7.33 7.08
CA GLY A 478 34.64 -8.55 7.58
C GLY A 478 35.88 -8.34 8.46
N ASN A 479 36.44 -7.13 8.54
CA ASN A 479 37.71 -6.86 9.23
C ASN A 479 37.59 -5.90 10.42
N TYR A 480 36.58 -5.05 10.45
CA TYR A 480 36.43 -4.04 11.49
C TYR A 480 35.33 -4.44 12.45
N LYS A 481 35.66 -4.43 13.74
CA LYS A 481 34.72 -4.65 14.84
C LYS A 481 34.56 -3.37 15.61
N MET A 482 33.32 -3.03 15.92
CA MET A 482 32.98 -1.84 16.68
C MET A 482 32.04 -2.22 17.80
N SER A 483 32.18 -1.60 18.97
CA SER A 483 31.28 -1.78 20.10
C SER A 483 30.29 -0.63 20.21
N ARG A 484 29.01 -0.97 20.46
CA ARG A 484 27.98 0.03 20.77
C ARG A 484 28.39 0.82 22.01
N VAL A 485 28.30 2.14 21.90
CA VAL A 485 28.47 3.09 22.99
C VAL A 485 27.09 3.43 23.54
N ALA A 486 26.89 3.25 24.84
CA ALA A 486 25.66 3.70 25.48
C ALA A 486 25.61 5.24 25.46
N PRO A 487 24.45 5.85 25.11
CA PRO A 487 24.29 7.29 25.26
C PRO A 487 24.46 7.66 26.74
N PRO A 488 25.18 8.74 27.06
CA PRO A 488 25.34 9.17 28.44
C PRO A 488 24.00 9.61 29.03
N GLU A 489 23.73 9.21 30.28
CA GLU A 489 22.45 9.49 30.96
C GLU A 489 22.18 10.99 31.18
N ASP A 490 23.26 11.79 31.36
CA ASP A 490 23.17 13.23 31.59
C ASP A 490 24.10 14.01 30.63
N PHE A 491 23.55 15.03 29.97
CA PHE A 491 24.31 16.03 29.21
C PHE A 491 24.99 17.01 30.19
N THR A 492 26.20 16.68 30.65
CA THR A 492 27.06 17.58 31.42
C THR A 492 28.39 17.73 30.70
N LEU A 493 28.48 18.74 29.83
CA LEU A 493 29.75 19.10 29.22
C LEU A 493 30.62 19.83 30.24
N SER A 494 31.90 19.46 30.29
CA SER A 494 32.89 20.34 30.88
C SER A 494 32.89 21.67 30.11
N SER A 495 33.20 22.80 30.76
CA SER A 495 33.18 24.16 30.19
C SER A 495 34.24 24.36 29.10
N ALA A 496 34.13 23.62 28.01
CA ALA A 496 35.12 23.48 26.95
C ALA A 496 34.64 24.12 25.65
N GLU A 497 35.62 24.49 24.84
CA GLU A 497 35.46 24.94 23.47
C GLU A 497 35.47 23.73 22.54
N TYR A 498 34.50 23.63 21.64
CA TYR A 498 34.40 22.56 20.64
C TYR A 498 34.58 23.16 19.26
N LEU A 499 35.41 22.53 18.44
CA LEU A 499 35.76 23.03 17.13
C LEU A 499 35.24 22.10 16.03
N PHE A 500 34.92 22.69 14.88
CA PHE A 500 34.53 21.96 13.68
C PHE A 500 34.95 22.71 12.42
N ARG A 501 35.56 21.99 11.49
CA ARG A 501 35.77 22.42 10.11
C ARG A 501 35.40 21.27 9.19
N ASP A 502 34.68 21.57 8.11
CA ASP A 502 34.23 20.54 7.16
C ASP A 502 35.40 20.11 6.24
N TYR A 503 36.04 19.00 6.60
CA TYR A 503 37.07 18.33 5.82
C TYR A 503 36.52 17.23 4.90
N SER A 504 35.20 17.11 4.71
CA SER A 504 34.59 16.01 3.93
C SER A 504 35.07 15.95 2.47
N GLU A 505 35.59 17.06 1.95
CA GLU A 505 36.17 17.13 0.60
C GLU A 505 37.65 16.72 0.55
N TYR A 506 38.34 16.67 1.70
CA TYR A 506 39.72 16.19 1.78
C TYR A 506 39.75 14.67 1.61
N LYS A 507 40.28 14.23 0.47
CA LYS A 507 40.41 12.80 0.16
C LYS A 507 41.88 12.44 0.10
N PRO A 508 42.47 11.89 1.18
CA PRO A 508 43.83 11.37 1.13
C PRO A 508 43.80 10.15 0.20
N SER A 509 44.30 10.32 -1.01
CA SER A 509 44.53 9.17 -1.86
C SER A 509 45.74 8.45 -1.27
N GLY A 510 45.56 7.19 -0.83
CA GLY A 510 46.68 6.33 -0.48
C GLY A 510 47.73 6.31 -1.60
N ALA A 511 48.92 5.80 -1.27
CA ALA A 511 50.20 5.89 -1.99
C ALA A 511 50.23 5.60 -3.52
N TYR A 512 49.11 5.33 -4.21
CA TYR A 512 49.06 4.90 -5.62
C TYR A 512 47.98 5.53 -6.52
N LYS A 513 47.09 6.41 -6.03
CA LYS A 513 45.90 6.85 -6.82
C LYS A 513 45.76 8.37 -6.94
N THR A 514 45.29 8.87 -8.09
CA THR A 514 45.01 10.31 -8.29
C THR A 514 43.53 10.63 -8.07
N VAL A 515 43.20 11.83 -7.56
CA VAL A 515 41.81 12.31 -7.40
C VAL A 515 41.14 12.42 -8.77
N TRP A 516 41.90 12.76 -9.81
CA TRP A 516 41.44 12.83 -11.20
C TRP A 516 40.90 11.51 -11.75
N GLU A 517 41.58 10.39 -11.52
CA GLU A 517 41.14 9.06 -12.02
C GLU A 517 39.86 8.56 -11.31
N ASP A 518 39.67 8.97 -10.06
CA ASP A 518 38.53 8.56 -9.23
C ASP A 518 37.30 9.48 -9.38
N ASN A 519 37.50 10.76 -9.71
CA ASN A 519 36.45 11.75 -9.91
C ASN A 519 36.95 12.94 -10.75
N PRO A 520 36.92 12.86 -12.10
CA PRO A 520 37.44 13.91 -12.98
C PRO A 520 36.66 15.23 -12.88
N ASP A 521 35.44 15.20 -12.32
CA ASP A 521 34.58 16.38 -12.14
C ASP A 521 34.68 16.99 -10.73
N TYR A 522 35.63 16.56 -9.90
CA TYR A 522 35.80 17.13 -8.56
C TYR A 522 36.10 18.63 -8.62
N LYS A 523 35.40 19.39 -7.77
CA LYS A 523 35.60 20.83 -7.56
C LYS A 523 35.66 21.14 -6.07
N SER A 524 36.52 22.07 -5.70
CA SER A 524 36.49 22.72 -4.38
C SER A 524 35.16 23.43 -4.19
N THR A 525 34.48 23.20 -3.07
CA THR A 525 33.24 23.94 -2.76
C THR A 525 33.42 25.03 -1.70
N GLY A 526 34.61 25.15 -1.10
CA GLY A 526 34.87 26.12 -0.04
C GLY A 526 34.38 25.69 1.34
N LYS A 527 33.90 24.45 1.49
CA LYS A 527 33.37 23.92 2.75
C LYS A 527 34.36 24.03 3.91
N SER A 528 35.66 23.88 3.65
CA SER A 528 36.67 23.97 4.70
C SER A 528 37.05 25.41 5.07
N LEU A 529 36.51 26.45 4.40
CA LEU A 529 36.89 27.84 4.67
C LEU A 529 36.43 28.34 6.04
N ASN A 530 35.35 27.79 6.59
CA ASN A 530 34.79 28.24 7.87
C ASN A 530 35.25 27.33 9.02
N LEU A 531 35.80 27.94 10.07
CA LEU A 531 35.92 27.29 11.38
C LEU A 531 34.71 27.63 12.22
N TYR A 532 34.06 26.62 12.78
CA TYR A 532 32.99 26.79 13.73
C TYR A 532 33.50 26.46 15.13
N THR A 533 33.24 27.37 16.07
CA THR A 533 33.58 27.24 17.48
C THR A 533 32.29 27.26 18.30
N TYR A 534 32.07 26.24 19.11
CA TYR A 534 30.92 26.09 19.99
C TYR A 534 31.39 26.17 21.43
N THR A 535 30.97 27.21 22.14
CA THR A 535 31.34 27.44 23.54
C THR A 535 30.10 27.30 24.41
N PHE A 536 30.09 26.28 25.27
CA PHE A 536 29.00 26.02 26.20
C PHE A 536 29.29 26.68 27.56
N ALA A 537 28.37 27.49 28.04
CA ALA A 537 28.47 28.16 29.33
C ALA A 537 27.11 28.14 30.05
N GLY A 538 26.87 27.05 30.80
CA GLY A 538 25.61 26.81 31.49
C GLY A 538 24.43 26.77 30.52
N ASP A 539 23.53 27.75 30.66
CA ASP A 539 22.33 27.86 29.82
C ASP A 539 22.57 28.62 28.51
N THR A 540 23.81 28.93 28.17
CA THR A 540 24.16 29.60 26.92
C THR A 540 25.09 28.77 26.04
N LEU A 541 24.86 28.86 24.74
CA LEU A 541 25.74 28.34 23.69
C LEU A 541 26.15 29.52 22.80
N THR A 542 27.45 29.80 22.71
CA THR A 542 27.97 30.74 21.73
C THR A 542 28.51 29.96 20.54
N VAL A 543 27.99 30.25 19.35
CA VAL A 543 28.52 29.72 18.09
C VAL A 543 29.24 30.83 17.35
N THR A 544 30.54 30.67 17.16
CA THR A 544 31.38 31.57 16.39
C THR A 544 31.76 30.93 15.07
N THR A 545 31.43 31.59 13.97
CA THR A 545 31.94 31.24 12.64
C THR A 545 33.11 32.15 12.34
N THR A 546 34.28 31.58 12.08
CA THR A 546 35.47 32.31 11.64
C THR A 546 35.75 31.96 10.18
N PRO A 547 35.30 32.78 9.22
CA PRO A 547 35.62 32.56 7.82
C PRO A 547 37.10 32.81 7.57
N TYR A 548 37.68 32.00 6.69
CA TYR A 548 39.07 32.13 6.30
C TYR A 548 39.42 33.54 5.78
N MET A 549 40.50 34.12 6.29
CA MET A 549 40.95 35.50 5.95
C MET A 549 39.88 36.58 6.18
N SER A 550 38.92 36.34 7.08
CA SER A 550 37.86 37.28 7.42
C SER A 550 37.68 37.42 8.93
N THR A 551 36.80 38.33 9.33
CA THR A 551 36.50 38.57 10.75
C THR A 551 35.47 37.55 11.25
N ALA A 552 35.72 37.02 12.45
CA ALA A 552 34.80 36.10 13.12
C ALA A 552 33.45 36.77 13.44
N GLN A 553 32.38 35.98 13.36
CA GLN A 553 31.01 36.39 13.70
C GLN A 553 30.44 35.42 14.73
N SER A 554 29.84 35.94 15.80
CA SER A 554 29.30 35.14 16.91
C SER A 554 27.81 35.34 17.07
N THR A 555 27.10 34.26 17.35
CA THR A 555 25.69 34.27 17.76
C THR A 555 25.56 33.55 19.09
N VAL A 556 24.80 34.13 20.03
CA VAL A 556 24.55 33.56 21.35
C VAL A 556 23.14 32.98 21.37
N TYR A 557 23.05 31.71 21.73
CA TYR A 557 21.81 30.95 21.87
C TYR A 557 21.56 30.65 23.35
N ASN A 558 20.29 30.67 23.75
CA ASN A 558 19.85 30.38 25.12
C ASN A 558 19.17 29.02 25.17
N LYS A 559 19.45 28.25 26.22
CA LYS A 559 18.86 26.93 26.45
C LYS A 559 17.35 27.04 26.61
N THR A 560 16.62 26.19 25.91
CA THR A 560 15.14 26.11 25.97
C THR A 560 14.64 24.76 26.46
N SER A 561 15.37 23.68 26.24
CA SER A 561 15.01 22.35 26.74
C SER A 561 16.25 21.49 27.05
N SER A 562 16.07 20.52 27.95
CA SER A 562 17.06 19.53 28.35
C SER A 562 16.33 18.22 28.62
N GLN A 563 16.63 17.16 27.88
CA GLN A 563 16.05 15.84 28.10
C GLN A 563 17.09 14.76 27.81
N GLY A 564 17.50 14.01 28.84
CA GLY A 564 18.55 13.01 28.74
C GLY A 564 19.86 13.59 28.18
N ASN A 565 20.31 13.02 27.06
CA ASN A 565 21.52 13.44 26.35
C ASN A 565 21.28 14.52 25.28
N VAL A 566 20.09 15.14 25.24
CA VAL A 566 19.73 16.17 24.26
C VAL A 566 19.48 17.51 24.93
N VAL A 567 20.05 18.58 24.38
CA VAL A 567 19.82 19.97 24.79
C VAL A 567 19.51 20.82 23.58
N THR A 568 18.50 21.69 23.68
CA THR A 568 18.13 22.63 22.62
C THR A 568 18.39 24.05 23.06
N TYR A 569 18.98 24.85 22.17
CA TYR A 569 19.29 26.26 22.33
C TYR A 569 18.64 27.09 21.23
N THR A 570 18.17 28.31 21.53
CA THR A 570 17.54 29.20 20.54
C THR A 570 18.08 30.63 20.56
N ALA A 571 18.08 31.27 19.40
CA ALA A 571 18.37 32.68 19.19
C ALA A 571 17.33 33.26 18.21
N GLY A 572 16.28 33.89 18.73
CA GLY A 572 15.14 34.31 17.90
C GLY A 572 14.39 33.10 17.34
N THR A 573 14.31 32.99 16.01
CA THR A 573 13.73 31.82 15.31
C THR A 573 14.73 30.69 15.09
N ASP A 574 16.01 30.94 15.29
CA ASP A 574 17.07 29.98 15.00
C ASP A 574 17.24 29.01 16.18
N THR A 575 17.36 27.73 15.87
CA THR A 575 17.44 26.66 16.85
C THR A 575 18.67 25.80 16.59
N ILE A 576 19.41 25.49 17.65
CA ILE A 576 20.50 24.51 17.64
C ILE A 576 20.16 23.40 18.62
N THR A 577 20.15 22.17 18.15
CA THR A 577 20.00 20.97 18.98
C THR A 577 21.33 20.26 19.09
N CYS A 578 21.76 19.98 20.32
CA CYS A 578 22.99 19.29 20.66
C CYS A 578 22.66 17.95 21.31
N THR A 579 23.25 16.87 20.81
CA THR A 579 23.10 15.51 21.35
C THR A 579 24.47 14.98 21.77
N LEU A 580 24.66 14.69 23.06
CA LEU A 580 25.90 14.06 23.55
C LEU A 580 25.85 12.57 23.25
N LEU A 581 26.85 12.12 22.50
CA LEU A 581 26.96 10.76 21.99
C LEU A 581 27.96 9.92 22.78
N ALA A 582 29.00 10.54 23.36
CA ALA A 582 29.97 9.91 24.25
C ALA A 582 30.63 10.94 25.18
N LYS A 583 31.11 10.50 26.36
CA LYS A 583 31.74 11.35 27.40
C LYS A 583 33.27 11.49 27.30
N SER A 584 33.95 10.62 26.54
CA SER A 584 35.42 10.70 26.43
C SER A 584 35.88 10.15 25.07
N PRO A 585 36.25 11.02 24.12
CA PRO A 585 36.06 12.48 24.16
C PRO A 585 34.58 12.89 24.23
N ASP A 586 34.31 14.11 24.71
CA ASP A 586 32.98 14.72 24.64
C ASP A 586 32.61 14.90 23.16
N LEU A 587 31.71 14.04 22.70
CA LEU A 587 31.37 13.86 21.29
C LEU A 587 29.91 14.28 21.08
N ILE A 588 29.71 15.40 20.37
CA ILE A 588 28.40 16.04 20.29
C ILE A 588 27.97 16.12 18.84
N TYR A 589 26.73 15.70 18.56
CA TYR A 589 26.09 15.95 17.28
C TYR A 589 25.24 17.21 17.37
N VAL A 590 25.43 18.13 16.42
CA VAL A 590 24.80 19.44 16.38
C VAL A 590 23.97 19.57 15.12
N THR A 591 22.69 19.88 15.26
CA THR A 591 21.82 20.25 14.13
C THR A 591 21.39 21.70 14.26
N ASP A 592 21.46 22.44 13.15
CA ASP A 592 21.08 23.86 13.05
C ASP A 592 19.80 23.97 12.22
N SER A 593 18.80 24.72 12.67
CA SER A 593 17.56 24.95 11.92
C SER A 593 17.78 25.66 10.58
N LYS A 594 18.90 26.38 10.41
CA LYS A 594 19.29 26.99 9.14
C LYS A 594 19.90 25.99 8.16
N ASP A 595 20.31 24.83 8.66
CA ASP A 595 21.02 23.80 7.91
C ASP A 595 20.65 22.40 8.43
N PRO A 596 19.33 22.04 8.40
CA PRO A 596 18.83 20.85 9.08
C PRO A 596 19.32 19.54 8.44
N GLU A 597 19.74 19.60 7.17
CA GLU A 597 20.23 18.44 6.42
C GLU A 597 21.72 18.17 6.67
N ASN A 598 22.48 19.12 7.22
CA ASN A 598 23.92 18.98 7.45
C ASN A 598 24.26 19.13 8.94
N GLY A 599 23.83 18.13 9.73
CA GLY A 599 24.28 18.00 11.10
C GLY A 599 25.80 17.83 11.19
N ARG A 600 26.40 18.40 12.23
CA ARG A 600 27.85 18.47 12.43
C ARG A 600 28.24 17.67 13.65
N LEU A 601 29.31 16.92 13.54
CA LEU A 601 29.89 16.21 14.67
C LEU A 601 31.05 17.04 15.22
N ILE A 602 30.94 17.48 16.46
CA ILE A 602 31.94 18.30 17.15
C ILE A 602 32.56 17.50 18.31
N ARG A 603 33.83 17.77 18.62
CA ARG A 603 34.60 17.02 19.61
C ARG A 603 35.45 17.94 20.46
N GLY A 604 35.60 17.60 21.74
CA GLY A 604 36.45 18.37 22.66
C GLY A 604 37.95 18.25 22.38
N ASP A 605 38.38 17.25 21.62
CA ASP A 605 39.78 16.99 21.24
C ASP A 605 40.08 17.26 19.75
N PHE A 606 39.20 17.98 19.06
CA PHE A 606 39.36 18.30 17.63
C PHE A 606 40.64 19.09 17.36
N THR A 607 41.41 18.66 16.36
CA THR A 607 42.59 19.39 15.87
C THR A 607 42.24 20.16 14.59
N ASP A 608 42.27 21.50 14.65
CA ASP A 608 42.12 22.30 13.43
C ASP A 608 43.43 22.39 12.64
N TYR A 609 43.47 21.77 11.48
CA TYR A 609 44.56 21.92 10.51
C TYR A 609 44.44 23.20 9.66
N GLY A 610 43.29 23.89 9.68
CA GLY A 610 42.94 25.00 8.78
C GLY A 610 42.32 24.52 7.46
N PRO A 611 41.90 25.42 6.53
CA PRO A 611 41.26 25.01 5.29
C PRO A 611 42.15 24.10 4.41
N ILE A 612 41.54 23.32 3.54
CA ILE A 612 42.28 22.46 2.59
C ILE A 612 42.94 23.31 1.50
N PHE A 613 44.07 22.85 0.96
CA PHE A 613 44.91 23.64 0.03
C PHE A 613 44.11 24.30 -1.09
N VAL A 614 43.26 23.54 -1.79
CA VAL A 614 42.51 24.02 -2.95
C VAL A 614 41.46 25.07 -2.59
N ASP A 615 40.86 25.00 -1.41
CA ASP A 615 39.98 26.04 -0.88
C ASP A 615 40.78 27.31 -0.57
N ARG A 616 41.98 27.17 0.03
CA ARG A 616 42.84 28.32 0.35
C ARG A 616 43.18 29.12 -0.90
N VAL A 617 43.55 28.45 -1.99
CA VAL A 617 44.13 29.10 -3.18
C VAL A 617 43.12 29.34 -4.31
N ALA A 618 41.86 28.91 -4.18
CA ALA A 618 40.85 29.07 -5.23
C ALA A 618 40.75 30.52 -5.71
N GLY A 619 40.96 30.75 -7.02
CA GLY A 619 40.91 32.08 -7.63
C GLY A 619 42.10 32.99 -7.31
N ALA A 620 43.07 32.54 -6.51
CA ALA A 620 44.19 33.36 -6.08
C ALA A 620 45.27 33.52 -7.16
N VAL A 621 45.97 34.65 -7.10
CA VAL A 621 47.13 34.93 -7.95
C VAL A 621 48.35 35.16 -7.05
N PHE A 622 49.46 34.51 -7.37
CA PHE A 622 50.74 34.73 -6.69
C PHE A 622 51.77 35.23 -7.69
N VAL A 623 52.52 36.27 -7.33
CA VAL A 623 53.54 36.90 -8.19
C VAL A 623 54.89 36.87 -7.47
N GLY A 624 55.91 36.36 -8.14
CA GLY A 624 57.29 36.34 -7.67
C GLY A 624 58.17 37.31 -8.46
N GLU A 625 59.49 37.09 -8.44
CA GLU A 625 60.41 37.85 -9.30
C GLU A 625 60.05 37.64 -10.78
N SER A 626 59.86 38.74 -11.51
CA SER A 626 59.39 38.69 -12.90
C SER A 626 60.23 37.73 -13.76
N PRO A 627 59.61 36.77 -14.49
CA PRO A 627 58.18 36.69 -14.83
C PRO A 627 57.37 35.65 -14.03
N ILE A 628 57.79 35.30 -12.80
CA ILE A 628 57.15 34.25 -11.98
C ILE A 628 55.72 34.66 -11.63
N LYS A 629 54.74 33.85 -12.06
CA LYS A 629 53.32 34.04 -11.73
C LYS A 629 52.57 32.72 -11.66
N TYR A 630 51.83 32.51 -10.58
CA TYR A 630 50.87 31.42 -10.42
C TYR A 630 49.45 31.99 -10.45
N VAL A 631 48.56 31.40 -11.26
CA VAL A 631 47.14 31.72 -11.30
C VAL A 631 46.36 30.43 -11.02
N PHE A 632 45.67 30.39 -9.88
CA PHE A 632 44.80 29.28 -9.52
C PHE A 632 43.41 29.55 -10.09
N ASN A 633 43.01 28.71 -11.04
CA ASN A 633 41.76 28.89 -11.77
C ASN A 633 40.60 28.25 -10.99
N SER A 634 39.37 28.59 -11.36
CA SER A 634 38.15 28.07 -10.71
C SER A 634 37.92 26.57 -10.95
N ASP A 635 38.56 25.99 -11.97
CA ASP A 635 38.58 24.54 -12.23
C ASP A 635 39.69 23.80 -11.46
N MET A 636 40.27 24.46 -10.46
CA MET A 636 41.40 23.99 -9.65
C MET A 636 42.70 23.78 -10.43
N SER A 637 42.77 24.13 -11.73
CA SER A 637 44.04 24.10 -12.45
C SER A 637 44.93 25.28 -12.05
N ILE A 638 46.24 25.15 -12.26
CA ILE A 638 47.20 26.23 -12.09
C ILE A 638 47.76 26.60 -13.45
N THR A 639 47.72 27.90 -13.78
CA THR A 639 48.54 28.46 -14.85
C THR A 639 49.81 29.05 -14.26
N PHE A 640 50.96 28.47 -14.59
CA PHE A 640 52.27 28.89 -14.09
C PHE A 640 53.10 29.53 -15.20
N THR A 641 53.59 30.74 -14.96
CA THR A 641 54.45 31.50 -15.88
C THR A 641 55.84 31.66 -15.26
N TYR A 642 56.89 31.38 -16.05
CA TYR A 642 58.29 31.43 -15.60
C TYR A 642 59.24 31.72 -16.75
N LYS A 643 60.49 32.04 -16.43
CA LYS A 643 61.56 32.25 -17.42
C LYS A 643 62.28 30.94 -17.71
N TYR A 644 62.34 30.56 -18.98
CA TYR A 644 63.15 29.45 -19.45
C TYR A 644 64.12 29.93 -20.53
N MET A 645 65.41 29.90 -20.23
CA MET A 645 66.47 30.54 -21.01
C MET A 645 66.14 32.03 -21.31
N LEU A 646 66.06 32.41 -22.58
CA LEU A 646 65.76 33.77 -23.03
C LEU A 646 64.26 34.02 -23.27
N SER A 647 63.37 33.07 -22.94
CA SER A 647 61.93 33.16 -23.23
C SER A 647 61.07 33.02 -21.97
N THR A 648 59.91 33.68 -21.97
CA THR A 648 58.85 33.42 -20.98
C THR A 648 58.02 32.23 -21.43
N LYS A 649 57.79 31.29 -20.52
CA LYS A 649 56.95 30.11 -20.73
C LYS A 649 55.76 30.17 -19.79
N THR A 650 54.62 29.72 -20.30
CA THR A 650 53.40 29.53 -19.52
C THR A 650 52.96 28.09 -19.72
N SER A 651 52.62 27.40 -18.64
CA SER A 651 52.15 26.02 -18.66
C SER A 651 50.99 25.85 -17.70
N THR A 652 50.04 25.00 -18.07
CA THR A 652 48.88 24.67 -17.26
C THR A 652 49.09 23.32 -16.59
N TYR A 653 48.72 23.26 -15.31
CA TYR A 653 48.81 22.08 -14.49
C TYR A 653 47.43 21.77 -13.93
N GLU A 654 47.03 20.52 -13.96
CA GLU A 654 45.73 20.05 -13.49
C GLU A 654 45.90 19.53 -12.05
N PHE A 655 44.91 19.77 -11.19
CA PHE A 655 44.93 19.22 -9.84
C PHE A 655 44.93 17.68 -9.91
N ALA A 656 45.93 17.06 -9.28
CA ALA A 656 46.07 15.61 -9.29
C ALA A 656 45.54 14.99 -8.00
N ARG A 657 45.97 15.50 -6.84
CA ARG A 657 45.53 15.02 -5.52
C ARG A 657 45.96 15.95 -4.38
N PHE A 658 45.31 15.77 -3.22
CA PHE A 658 45.82 16.24 -1.94
C PHE A 658 47.07 15.46 -1.52
N ASP A 659 47.72 15.95 -0.47
CA ASP A 659 48.71 15.16 0.25
C ASP A 659 48.11 13.90 0.90
N ASN A 660 48.97 13.02 1.43
CA ASN A 660 48.55 11.76 2.03
C ASN A 660 48.02 11.94 3.47
N GLU A 661 48.32 13.06 4.15
CA GLU A 661 47.94 13.31 5.54
C GLU A 661 47.32 14.71 5.71
N LEU A 662 46.21 14.82 6.44
CA LEU A 662 45.46 16.06 6.61
C LEU A 662 46.28 17.19 7.25
N LYS A 663 47.22 16.88 8.14
CA LYS A 663 48.19 17.85 8.70
C LYS A 663 49.07 18.55 7.65
N ASN A 664 49.12 18.02 6.42
CA ASN A 664 49.80 18.61 5.27
C ASN A 664 48.82 19.32 4.31
N ASN A 665 47.68 19.81 4.81
CA ASN A 665 46.66 20.52 4.03
C ASN A 665 47.12 21.83 3.36
N TYR A 666 48.35 22.29 3.63
CA TYR A 666 48.99 23.45 2.99
C TYR A 666 49.77 23.07 1.71
N ARG A 667 49.70 21.82 1.24
CA ARG A 667 50.28 21.41 -0.04
C ARG A 667 49.36 20.52 -0.86
N ALA A 668 49.52 20.58 -2.18
CA ALA A 668 48.82 19.70 -3.13
C ALA A 668 49.72 19.32 -4.30
N VAL A 669 49.32 18.25 -4.99
CA VAL A 669 50.02 17.71 -6.16
C VAL A 669 49.26 18.09 -7.43
N TYR A 670 50.02 18.57 -8.43
CA TYR A 670 49.52 18.99 -9.72
C TYR A 670 50.23 18.23 -10.85
N ARG A 671 49.48 17.80 -11.86
CA ARG A 671 50.02 17.17 -13.07
C ARG A 671 50.19 18.21 -14.17
N MET A 672 51.35 18.27 -14.80
CA MET A 672 51.55 19.13 -15.97
C MET A 672 50.77 18.57 -17.16
N LYS A 673 49.93 19.40 -17.79
CA LYS A 673 49.09 19.00 -18.93
C LYS A 673 49.95 18.42 -20.06
N ASP A 674 49.46 17.34 -20.69
CA ASP A 674 50.12 16.61 -21.77
C ASP A 674 51.43 15.90 -21.39
N THR A 675 51.67 15.65 -20.08
CA THR A 675 52.83 14.89 -19.58
C THR A 675 52.46 14.02 -18.36
N ASP A 676 53.29 13.02 -18.06
CA ASP A 676 53.19 12.23 -16.81
C ASP A 676 53.98 12.84 -15.64
N LYS A 677 54.24 14.15 -15.67
CA LYS A 677 55.02 14.83 -14.64
C LYS A 677 54.11 15.47 -13.60
N TYR A 678 54.44 15.24 -12.34
CA TYR A 678 53.72 15.77 -11.18
C TYR A 678 54.61 16.70 -10.37
N TYR A 679 54.00 17.70 -9.76
CA TYR A 679 54.68 18.76 -9.04
C TYR A 679 53.91 19.09 -7.77
N PHE A 680 54.63 19.29 -6.67
CA PHE A 680 54.05 19.85 -5.46
C PHE A 680 53.97 21.36 -5.55
N VAL A 681 52.87 21.90 -5.05
CA VAL A 681 52.76 23.31 -4.71
C VAL A 681 52.50 23.40 -3.22
N VAL A 682 53.33 24.17 -2.53
CA VAL A 682 53.32 24.31 -1.07
C VAL A 682 53.06 25.76 -0.74
N LEU A 683 51.99 26.00 0.00
CA LEU A 683 51.68 27.28 0.62
C LEU A 683 52.38 27.33 1.97
N GLU A 684 53.03 28.44 2.30
CA GLU A 684 53.61 28.64 3.61
C GLU A 684 52.52 28.79 4.68
N SER A 685 52.89 28.64 5.94
CA SER A 685 51.95 28.73 7.08
C SER A 685 51.26 30.09 7.21
N ASP A 686 51.76 31.12 6.52
CA ASP A 686 51.16 32.46 6.50
C ASP A 686 50.12 32.65 5.38
N ASP A 687 49.90 31.61 4.56
CA ASP A 687 48.97 31.57 3.44
C ASP A 687 49.18 32.63 2.32
N ASN A 688 50.26 33.39 2.42
CA ASN A 688 50.55 34.48 1.50
C ASN A 688 51.75 34.17 0.61
N HIS A 689 52.55 33.15 0.94
CA HIS A 689 53.72 32.79 0.16
C HIS A 689 53.65 31.36 -0.37
N ILE A 690 54.02 31.18 -1.63
CA ILE A 690 54.36 29.86 -2.18
C ILE A 690 55.86 29.65 -1.99
N LYS A 691 56.26 28.53 -1.40
CA LYS A 691 57.67 28.19 -1.15
C LYS A 691 58.24 27.24 -2.20
N SER A 692 59.50 27.46 -2.56
CA SER A 692 60.38 26.40 -3.11
C SER A 692 60.88 25.51 -1.97
N SER A 693 60.34 24.29 -1.79
CA SER A 693 60.96 23.35 -0.85
C SER A 693 62.24 22.75 -1.42
N GLU A 694 63.25 22.56 -0.57
CA GLU A 694 64.33 21.60 -0.80
C GLU A 694 63.87 20.22 -0.27
N THR A 695 64.37 19.18 -0.91
CA THR A 695 64.09 17.75 -0.71
C THR A 695 63.76 17.31 0.72
N GLY A 696 62.64 16.60 0.88
CA GLY A 696 62.32 15.75 2.03
C GLY A 696 61.95 14.35 1.57
N SER A 697 62.69 13.35 2.03
CA SER A 697 62.64 11.94 1.62
C SER A 697 61.48 11.13 2.20
N SER A 698 61.04 10.12 1.43
CA SER A 698 60.23 8.92 1.77
C SER A 698 58.77 9.15 2.20
N GLY A 699 57.74 8.55 1.58
CA GLY A 699 57.73 7.44 0.64
C GLY A 699 56.40 7.25 -0.14
N ASN A 700 56.56 6.62 -1.31
CA ASN A 700 55.63 5.97 -2.24
C ASN A 700 54.42 6.79 -2.75
N LEU A 701 54.21 7.08 -4.04
CA LEU A 701 54.84 6.73 -5.35
C LEU A 701 56.26 7.23 -5.64
N SER A 702 56.94 6.51 -6.54
CA SER A 702 58.19 6.88 -7.22
C SER A 702 58.22 8.36 -7.63
N PHE A 703 59.07 9.13 -6.96
CA PHE A 703 59.12 10.59 -6.91
C PHE A 703 59.37 11.30 -8.25
N PRO A 704 58.73 12.46 -8.48
CA PRO A 704 59.37 13.59 -9.15
C PRO A 704 60.00 14.52 -8.10
N ASN A 705 61.31 14.38 -7.88
CA ASN A 705 62.16 15.38 -7.24
C ASN A 705 62.36 16.59 -8.16
N THR A 706 61.30 17.35 -8.43
CA THR A 706 61.45 18.70 -8.99
C THR A 706 60.30 19.56 -8.51
N ILE A 707 60.59 20.37 -7.50
CA ILE A 707 59.74 21.44 -7.01
C ILE A 707 59.76 22.57 -8.05
N LEU A 708 58.64 23.29 -8.21
CA LEU A 708 58.68 24.60 -8.87
C LEU A 708 59.49 25.52 -7.94
N ASN A 709 60.80 25.67 -8.20
CA ASN A 709 61.76 26.37 -7.33
C ASN A 709 61.57 27.90 -7.29
N TYR A 710 60.34 28.37 -7.36
CA TYR A 710 60.00 29.77 -7.55
C TYR A 710 59.06 30.22 -6.44
N SER A 711 59.56 31.09 -5.57
CA SER A 711 58.75 31.76 -4.55
C SER A 711 57.86 32.84 -5.19
N ALA A 712 56.67 33.02 -4.63
CA ALA A 712 55.73 34.03 -5.08
C ALA A 712 54.81 34.46 -3.93
N THR A 713 54.38 35.72 -3.96
CA THR A 713 53.50 36.31 -2.94
C THR A 713 52.09 36.51 -3.49
N ARG A 714 51.10 36.16 -2.68
CA ARG A 714 49.67 36.34 -2.94
C ARG A 714 49.38 37.81 -3.26
N GLN A 715 48.62 38.03 -4.31
CA GLN A 715 48.08 39.33 -4.63
C GLN A 715 46.75 39.53 -3.89
N PRO A 716 46.44 40.78 -3.49
CA PRO A 716 45.18 41.12 -2.81
C PRO A 716 43.93 40.71 -3.58
#